data_AF-A0A2N2LAT6-F1
#
_entry.id   AF-A0A2N2LAT6-F1
#
_cell.length_a   1.000
_cell.length_b   1.000
_cell.length_c   1.000
_cell.angle_alpha   90.00
_cell.angle_beta   90.00
_cell.angle_gamma   90.00
#
_symmetry.space_group_name_H-M   'P 1'
#
loop_
_entity.id
_entity.type
_entity.pdbx_description
1 polymer ?
#
loop_
_entity_poly.entity_id
_entity_poly.type
_entity_poly.pdbx_seq_one_letter_code
_entity_poly.pdbx_strand_id
1 'polypeptide(L)'
;MLNFAIYISDHGYGHATRAVALIEELIQMGIYCHIRSSRPDFIFRNLNKHYCIKTDGAVDFGVKHTRNLVPDLDATKSALLQLFHDRSDIVANEIEYFRKEAIDLVIADVPFLVAEACLYAGVPVFAVSNFEWAFIYEDLFKDDKALIPILNSIRQLYSHVQYAYRLPFSSPKSMAAFPRIEKVGLLARKKQTYSDIRSVYGIENCKPILICMFGGEGDIDFDITKLCNAFDGIVFSIQVNVPSKNHITVSRDADFLDLIYNADIILTKPGYSTFAEAVQFGKYIIYQERSGYPEETVLVAGLKNYPYKSRIETMGMTVRQWKQVLSSIVPGDQRISAAFRNQNSKIAHSIVKHFTQMKYDIQDLQSVIDVGTNNLTYLIWDNKTKTVIHKHHFTTGLAKGFRDGKLSHDSMNKLKSILKEVLDFNKGLSIPLQVIATSVSREAKNIDKVAGWLEKNYQLRYTIISEQREIDYNFAAIRSSIAGVEDFIGFDIGGGSTEFICCESGKQTIGESLDIGLMKLINRFSDTNMRIQAMKSALDGLSLSPPTPYRLIGIGLSMAYITLIIKRLKKYDYYQVHGQTIQLSELQQLKATLERSDISAITEYMVEPNSREILALSVEFVILILDKYGASEIIVCDYGISLGYIIWNKKKSKSRKQYLETAHLTS
;
A
#
# COMPACT_ATOMS: atom_id res chain seq x y z
N MET A 1 6.12 -10.67 -2.80
CA MET A 1 5.14 -9.57 -2.94
C MET A 1 5.78 -8.55 -3.88
N LEU A 2 5.03 -7.76 -4.64
CA LEU A 2 5.66 -6.73 -5.47
C LEU A 2 6.35 -5.70 -4.56
N ASN A 3 7.60 -5.35 -4.88
CA ASN A 3 8.46 -4.45 -4.13
C ASN A 3 8.77 -3.22 -4.99
N PHE A 4 8.13 -2.09 -4.70
CA PHE A 4 8.35 -0.85 -5.45
C PHE A 4 9.18 0.12 -4.61
N ALA A 5 10.14 0.79 -5.24
CA ALA A 5 10.86 1.90 -4.60
C ALA A 5 10.34 3.25 -5.09
N ILE A 6 9.99 4.13 -4.17
CA ILE A 6 9.44 5.46 -4.45
C ILE A 6 10.50 6.49 -4.09
N TYR A 7 11.06 7.14 -5.11
CA TYR A 7 12.06 8.18 -4.95
C TYR A 7 11.39 9.54 -4.98
N ILE A 8 11.45 10.24 -3.86
CA ILE A 8 10.78 11.52 -3.69
C ILE A 8 11.85 12.60 -3.85
N SER A 9 11.61 13.56 -4.76
CA SER A 9 12.52 14.69 -4.91
C SER A 9 12.74 15.40 -3.58
N ASP A 10 13.99 15.74 -3.28
CA ASP A 10 14.38 16.40 -2.04
C ASP A 10 14.10 17.91 -2.07
N HIS A 11 12.87 18.28 -2.43
CA HIS A 11 12.46 19.65 -2.61
C HIS A 11 11.03 19.90 -2.13
N GLY A 12 10.84 20.73 -1.11
CA GLY A 12 9.52 21.04 -0.58
C GLY A 12 8.80 19.83 0.04
N TYR A 13 7.74 20.10 0.79
CA TYR A 13 6.90 19.01 1.34
C TYR A 13 5.86 18.51 0.35
N GLY A 14 5.57 19.29 -0.71
CA GLY A 14 4.55 18.93 -1.70
C GLY A 14 4.86 17.61 -2.40
N HIS A 15 6.13 17.40 -2.78
CA HIS A 15 6.62 16.15 -3.36
C HIS A 15 6.32 14.93 -2.46
N ALA A 16 6.66 15.04 -1.18
CA ALA A 16 6.37 13.97 -0.22
C ALA A 16 4.89 13.73 -0.01
N THR A 17 4.06 14.78 0.14
CA THR A 17 2.63 14.57 0.41
C THR A 17 1.90 13.95 -0.78
N ARG A 18 2.24 14.31 -2.03
CA ARG A 18 1.66 13.64 -3.20
C ARG A 18 2.15 12.22 -3.37
N ALA A 19 3.41 11.94 -3.06
CA ALA A 19 3.96 10.59 -3.10
C ALA A 19 3.26 9.69 -2.05
N VAL A 20 3.03 10.20 -0.83
CA VAL A 20 2.24 9.51 0.21
C VAL A 20 0.85 9.13 -0.31
N ALA A 21 0.16 10.03 -1.02
CA ALA A 21 -1.15 9.75 -1.60
C ALA A 21 -1.15 8.59 -2.61
N LEU A 22 -0.04 8.38 -3.32
CA LEU A 22 0.15 7.23 -4.20
C LEU A 22 0.53 5.96 -3.41
N ILE A 23 1.45 6.09 -2.45
CA ILE A 23 1.93 4.98 -1.62
C ILE A 23 0.77 4.35 -0.84
N GLU A 24 -0.16 5.16 -0.31
CA GLU A 24 -1.36 4.66 0.39
C GLU A 24 -2.18 3.69 -0.49
N GLU A 25 -2.36 4.01 -1.77
CA GLU A 25 -3.10 3.15 -2.72
C GLU A 25 -2.30 1.91 -3.10
N LEU A 26 -0.98 2.02 -3.28
CA LEU A 26 -0.11 0.87 -3.55
C LEU A 26 -0.11 -0.12 -2.37
N ILE A 27 -0.06 0.38 -1.14
CA ILE A 27 -0.16 -0.42 0.08
C ILE A 27 -1.51 -1.15 0.16
N GLN A 28 -2.62 -0.48 -0.20
CA GLN A 28 -3.95 -1.12 -0.25
C GLN A 28 -4.01 -2.25 -1.30
N MET A 29 -3.23 -2.14 -2.38
CA MET A 29 -3.06 -3.20 -3.37
C MET A 29 -2.08 -4.30 -2.90
N GLY A 30 -1.57 -4.21 -1.67
CA GLY A 30 -0.62 -5.16 -1.12
C GLY A 30 0.79 -5.05 -1.70
N ILE A 31 1.19 -3.89 -2.19
CA ILE A 31 2.54 -3.65 -2.73
C ILE A 31 3.41 -3.08 -1.62
N TYR A 32 4.61 -3.65 -1.46
CA TYR A 32 5.56 -3.15 -0.48
C TYR A 32 6.33 -1.96 -1.04
N CYS A 33 6.35 -0.87 -0.29
CA CYS A 33 6.88 0.42 -0.73
C CYS A 33 8.19 0.78 0.01
N HIS A 34 9.30 0.82 -0.72
CA HIS A 34 10.58 1.36 -0.25
C HIS A 34 10.63 2.87 -0.53
N ILE A 35 10.46 3.68 0.49
CA ILE A 35 10.38 5.15 0.36
C ILE A 35 11.79 5.72 0.54
N ARG A 36 12.32 6.36 -0.52
CA ARG A 36 13.62 7.02 -0.53
C ARG A 36 13.39 8.53 -0.46
N SER A 37 13.63 9.10 0.72
CA SER A 37 13.35 10.51 0.99
C SER A 37 14.04 10.98 2.27
N SER A 38 14.68 12.16 2.23
CA SER A 38 15.22 12.87 3.40
C SER A 38 14.19 13.79 4.07
N ARG A 39 12.93 13.78 3.60
CA ARG A 39 11.86 14.58 4.18
C ARG A 39 11.48 14.06 5.58
N PRO A 40 10.98 14.91 6.51
CA PRO A 40 10.71 14.49 7.87
C PRO A 40 9.70 13.33 8.02
N ASP A 41 9.94 12.45 9.00
CA ASP A 41 9.16 11.22 9.20
C ASP A 41 7.68 11.47 9.50
N PHE A 42 7.33 12.63 10.08
CA PHE A 42 5.93 12.95 10.41
C PHE A 42 5.02 12.98 9.17
N ILE A 43 5.56 13.22 7.97
CA ILE A 43 4.80 13.22 6.71
C ILE A 43 4.33 11.79 6.36
N PHE A 44 5.11 10.78 6.76
CA PHE A 44 4.90 9.38 6.42
C PHE A 44 4.24 8.58 7.56
N ARG A 45 3.99 9.21 8.73
CA ARG A 45 3.59 8.52 9.96
C ARG A 45 2.29 7.72 9.88
N ASN A 46 1.40 8.09 8.95
CA ASN A 46 0.10 7.44 8.75
C ASN A 46 0.15 6.25 7.78
N LEU A 47 1.30 5.99 7.13
CA LEU A 47 1.47 4.83 6.27
C LEU A 47 1.56 3.54 7.10
N ASN A 48 1.04 2.45 6.56
CA ASN A 48 1.13 1.15 7.20
C ASN A 48 2.58 0.62 7.14
N LYS A 49 3.28 0.67 8.28
CA LYS A 49 4.70 0.28 8.42
C LYS A 49 4.98 -1.19 8.07
N HIS A 50 3.98 -2.06 8.02
CA HIS A 50 4.17 -3.44 7.55
C HIS A 50 4.32 -3.55 6.03
N TYR A 51 3.89 -2.53 5.29
CA TYR A 51 3.94 -2.48 3.83
C TYR A 51 4.82 -1.34 3.30
N CYS A 52 5.57 -0.68 4.16
CA CYS A 52 6.56 0.30 3.72
C CYS A 52 7.72 0.46 4.69
N ILE A 53 8.86 0.86 4.14
CA ILE A 53 10.00 1.33 4.91
C ILE A 53 10.46 2.66 4.31
N LYS A 54 10.69 3.66 5.15
CA LYS A 54 11.37 4.89 4.76
C LYS A 54 12.85 4.76 5.08
N THR A 55 13.68 5.15 4.12
CA THR A 55 15.12 5.29 4.30
C THR A 55 15.55 6.63 3.72
N ASP A 56 16.47 7.28 4.41
CA ASP A 56 17.04 8.52 3.91
C ASP A 56 17.94 8.22 2.71
N GLY A 57 17.86 9.06 1.69
CA GLY A 57 18.46 8.81 0.38
C GLY A 57 18.06 9.89 -0.61
N ALA A 58 18.63 11.08 -0.45
CA ALA A 58 18.46 12.16 -1.41
C ALA A 58 19.34 11.88 -2.64
N VAL A 59 18.72 11.87 -3.81
CA VAL A 59 19.38 11.67 -5.12
C VAL A 59 19.22 12.90 -6.03
N ASP A 60 18.65 13.97 -5.49
CA ASP A 60 18.51 15.30 -6.05
C ASP A 60 18.32 16.32 -4.89
N PHE A 61 18.08 17.59 -5.21
CA PHE A 61 17.83 18.66 -4.23
C PHE A 61 16.86 19.76 -4.72
N GLY A 62 16.41 19.68 -5.97
CA GLY A 62 15.62 20.71 -6.64
C GLY A 62 16.28 22.09 -6.68
N VAL A 63 15.55 23.14 -6.29
CA VAL A 63 16.06 24.52 -6.27
C VAL A 63 16.37 24.97 -4.84
N LYS A 64 17.54 25.58 -4.64
CA LYS A 64 17.88 26.24 -3.37
C LYS A 64 17.19 27.60 -3.31
N HIS A 65 16.74 27.99 -2.12
CA HIS A 65 16.00 29.23 -1.92
C HIS A 65 16.63 30.08 -0.82
N THR A 66 16.56 31.39 -0.98
CA THR A 66 16.84 32.38 0.07
C THR A 66 15.55 32.72 0.85
N ARG A 67 15.53 33.83 1.60
CA ARG A 67 14.35 34.29 2.35
C ARG A 67 13.14 34.49 1.42
N ASN A 68 11.93 34.28 1.96
CA ASN A 68 10.68 34.39 1.22
C ASN A 68 10.60 33.46 -0.02
N LEU A 69 11.36 32.36 -0.01
CA LEU A 69 11.33 31.34 -1.05
C LEU A 69 11.71 31.87 -2.44
N VAL A 70 12.66 32.80 -2.49
CA VAL A 70 13.25 33.32 -3.74
C VAL A 70 14.37 32.37 -4.20
N PRO A 71 14.40 31.91 -5.46
CA PRO A 71 15.46 31.04 -5.97
C PRO A 71 16.87 31.63 -5.80
N ASP A 72 17.79 30.82 -5.28
CA ASP A 72 19.22 31.12 -5.18
C ASP A 72 19.95 30.43 -6.33
N LEU A 73 20.22 31.16 -7.41
CA LEU A 73 20.79 30.60 -8.63
C LEU A 73 22.23 30.11 -8.43
N ASP A 74 23.05 30.84 -7.67
CA ASP A 74 24.45 30.49 -7.43
C ASP A 74 24.57 29.26 -6.51
N ALA A 75 23.78 29.20 -5.44
CA ALA A 75 23.73 28.02 -4.58
C ALA A 75 23.16 26.81 -5.32
N THR A 76 22.13 27.00 -6.16
CA THR A 76 21.56 25.93 -6.98
C THR A 76 22.58 25.41 -8.00
N LYS A 77 23.29 26.30 -8.68
CA LYS A 77 24.35 25.93 -9.63
C LYS A 77 25.48 25.15 -8.95
N SER A 78 25.95 25.63 -7.80
CA SER A 78 27.01 24.97 -7.04
C SER A 78 26.58 23.57 -6.57
N ALA A 79 25.35 23.45 -6.07
CA ALA A 79 24.78 22.16 -5.68
C ALA A 79 24.62 21.20 -6.88
N LEU A 80 24.28 21.72 -8.07
CA LEU A 80 24.13 20.89 -9.26
C LEU A 80 25.49 20.33 -9.73
N LEU A 81 26.54 21.16 -9.70
CA LEU A 81 27.90 20.73 -10.01
C LEU A 81 28.39 19.67 -9.02
N GLN A 82 28.13 19.87 -7.72
CA GLN A 82 28.46 18.88 -6.70
C GLN A 82 27.71 17.57 -6.90
N LEU A 83 26.41 17.61 -7.19
CA LEU A 83 25.61 16.40 -7.45
C LEU A 83 26.15 15.59 -8.63
N PHE A 84 26.64 16.27 -9.68
CA PHE A 84 27.27 15.60 -10.83
C PHE A 84 28.68 15.09 -10.53
N HIS A 85 29.40 15.71 -9.59
CA HIS A 85 30.68 15.21 -9.08
C HIS A 85 30.47 13.89 -8.31
N ASP A 86 29.47 13.84 -7.43
CA ASP A 86 29.17 12.67 -6.57
C ASP A 86 28.33 11.59 -7.28
N ARG A 87 27.95 11.82 -8.54
CA ARG A 87 27.01 11.01 -9.33
C ARG A 87 27.33 9.51 -9.31
N SER A 88 28.58 9.14 -9.52
CA SER A 88 29.00 7.74 -9.63
C SER A 88 28.77 6.98 -8.32
N ASP A 89 29.07 7.60 -7.19
CA ASP A 89 28.91 6.99 -5.87
C ASP A 89 27.42 6.87 -5.51
N ILE A 90 26.62 7.91 -5.77
CA ILE A 90 25.17 7.88 -5.59
C ILE A 90 24.56 6.74 -6.41
N VAL A 91 24.89 6.65 -7.69
CA VAL A 91 24.36 5.62 -8.60
C VAL A 91 24.77 4.21 -8.14
N ALA A 92 26.02 4.01 -7.73
CA ALA A 92 26.50 2.72 -7.24
C ALA A 92 25.73 2.27 -5.99
N ASN A 93 25.52 3.17 -5.04
CA ASN A 93 24.77 2.89 -3.81
C ASN A 93 23.31 2.49 -4.10
N GLU A 94 22.63 3.18 -5.02
CA GLU A 94 21.26 2.83 -5.37
C GLU A 94 21.17 1.49 -6.13
N ILE A 95 22.16 1.14 -6.97
CA ILE A 95 22.22 -0.17 -7.62
C ILE A 95 22.34 -1.30 -6.59
N GLU A 96 23.20 -1.13 -5.58
CA GLU A 96 23.33 -2.11 -4.49
C GLU A 96 22.02 -2.25 -3.73
N TYR A 97 21.37 -1.13 -3.42
CA TYR A 97 20.07 -1.11 -2.75
C TYR A 97 19.00 -1.89 -3.54
N PHE A 98 18.90 -1.65 -4.85
CA PHE A 98 17.93 -2.33 -5.72
C PHE A 98 18.09 -3.84 -5.73
N ARG A 99 19.34 -4.32 -5.77
CA ARG A 99 19.65 -5.75 -5.77
C ARG A 99 19.37 -6.38 -4.40
N LYS A 100 19.82 -5.72 -3.33
CA LYS A 100 19.65 -6.21 -1.96
C LYS A 100 18.18 -6.34 -1.59
N GLU A 101 17.37 -5.34 -1.91
CA GLU A 101 15.95 -5.30 -1.53
C GLU A 101 15.03 -5.94 -2.59
N ALA A 102 15.60 -6.47 -3.68
CA ALA A 102 14.88 -7.08 -4.81
C ALA A 102 13.75 -6.18 -5.34
N ILE A 103 14.11 -4.94 -5.71
CA ILE A 103 13.17 -3.94 -6.22
C ILE A 103 12.68 -4.33 -7.62
N ASP A 104 11.36 -4.41 -7.77
CA ASP A 104 10.67 -4.76 -9.02
C ASP A 104 10.49 -3.54 -9.95
N LEU A 105 10.22 -2.37 -9.37
CA LEU A 105 9.93 -1.12 -10.08
C LEU A 105 10.37 0.08 -9.24
N VAL A 106 10.94 1.09 -9.90
CA VAL A 106 11.14 2.42 -9.32
C VAL A 106 10.04 3.37 -9.82
N ILE A 107 9.48 4.15 -8.90
CA ILE A 107 8.58 5.26 -9.18
C ILE A 107 9.27 6.55 -8.70
N ALA A 108 9.67 7.39 -9.64
CA ALA A 108 10.36 8.64 -9.39
C ALA A 108 9.39 9.82 -9.37
N ASP A 109 9.35 10.56 -8.28
CA ASP A 109 8.81 11.92 -8.22
C ASP A 109 9.83 12.94 -8.75
N VAL A 110 10.31 12.65 -9.96
CA VAL A 110 11.28 13.35 -10.80
C VAL A 110 12.72 13.57 -10.34
N PRO A 111 13.33 12.88 -9.34
CA PRO A 111 14.79 12.83 -9.32
C PRO A 111 15.33 12.14 -10.59
N PHE A 112 16.35 12.72 -11.22
CA PHE A 112 16.86 12.22 -12.50
C PHE A 112 17.98 11.18 -12.37
N LEU A 113 18.81 11.24 -11.32
CA LEU A 113 19.92 10.29 -11.15
C LEU A 113 19.45 8.84 -10.92
N VAL A 114 18.26 8.66 -10.32
CA VAL A 114 17.73 7.31 -10.09
C VAL A 114 17.46 6.57 -11.40
N ALA A 115 17.15 7.28 -12.50
CA ALA A 115 16.91 6.67 -13.80
C ALA A 115 18.18 5.97 -14.34
N GLU A 116 19.36 6.51 -14.02
CA GLU A 116 20.63 5.88 -14.36
C GLU A 116 20.90 4.62 -13.54
N ALA A 117 20.69 4.68 -12.22
CA ALA A 117 20.82 3.50 -11.36
C ALA A 117 19.89 2.36 -11.82
N CYS A 118 18.67 2.71 -12.21
CA CYS A 118 17.69 1.76 -12.78
C CYS A 118 18.20 1.10 -14.06
N LEU A 119 18.80 1.88 -14.97
CA LEU A 119 19.37 1.39 -16.22
C LEU A 119 20.46 0.33 -15.96
N TYR A 120 21.41 0.62 -15.07
CA TYR A 120 22.49 -0.32 -14.73
C TYR A 120 22.01 -1.54 -13.91
N ALA A 121 20.97 -1.37 -13.09
CA ALA A 121 20.40 -2.46 -12.31
C ALA A 121 19.42 -3.35 -13.10
N GLY A 122 18.96 -2.91 -14.28
CA GLY A 122 17.93 -3.61 -15.04
C GLY A 122 16.53 -3.52 -14.40
N VAL A 123 16.30 -2.48 -13.59
CA VAL A 123 15.02 -2.23 -12.92
C VAL A 123 14.25 -1.18 -13.73
N PRO A 124 12.96 -1.40 -14.08
CA PRO A 124 12.17 -0.38 -14.76
C PRO A 124 11.94 0.84 -13.86
N VAL A 125 11.83 2.02 -14.46
CA VAL A 125 11.59 3.28 -13.78
C VAL A 125 10.46 4.07 -14.44
N PHE A 126 9.44 4.38 -13.66
CA PHE A 126 8.32 5.24 -14.05
C PHE A 126 8.43 6.57 -13.32
N ALA A 127 7.86 7.64 -13.89
CA ALA A 127 7.81 8.95 -13.25
C ALA A 127 6.36 9.37 -12.97
N VAL A 128 6.12 10.07 -11.86
CA VAL A 128 4.79 10.63 -11.52
C VAL A 128 4.98 12.04 -11.04
N SER A 129 4.60 13.06 -11.83
CA SER A 129 4.74 14.47 -11.45
C SER A 129 3.93 15.38 -12.38
N ASN A 130 3.85 16.67 -12.04
CA ASN A 130 3.35 17.74 -12.90
C ASN A 130 4.47 18.49 -13.66
N PHE A 131 5.72 18.37 -13.22
CA PHE A 131 6.90 18.92 -13.90
C PHE A 131 8.15 18.05 -13.68
N GLU A 132 9.21 18.29 -14.43
CA GLU A 132 10.55 17.72 -14.22
C GLU A 132 11.64 18.80 -14.07
N TRP A 133 12.81 18.43 -13.53
CA TRP A 133 13.83 19.40 -13.13
C TRP A 133 14.55 20.09 -14.30
N ALA A 134 14.72 19.44 -15.46
CA ALA A 134 15.21 20.10 -16.67
C ALA A 134 14.30 21.26 -17.07
N PHE A 135 12.96 21.11 -17.04
CA PHE A 135 12.05 22.23 -17.30
C PHE A 135 12.29 23.43 -16.37
N ILE A 136 12.54 23.18 -15.08
CA ILE A 136 12.83 24.24 -14.12
C ILE A 136 14.20 24.86 -14.38
N TYR A 137 15.26 24.05 -14.47
CA TYR A 137 16.63 24.53 -14.61
C TYR A 137 16.88 25.19 -15.97
N GLU A 138 16.25 24.74 -17.05
CA GLU A 138 16.36 25.36 -18.37
C GLU A 138 15.88 26.80 -18.38
N ASP A 139 14.81 27.13 -17.65
CA ASP A 139 14.33 28.51 -17.57
C ASP A 139 15.17 29.35 -16.60
N LEU A 140 15.52 28.80 -15.43
CA LEU A 140 16.34 29.48 -14.43
C LEU A 140 17.76 29.79 -14.93
N PHE A 141 18.34 28.91 -15.75
CA PHE A 141 19.71 29.03 -16.26
C PHE A 141 19.79 29.26 -17.78
N LYS A 142 18.72 29.76 -18.41
CA LYS A 142 18.64 29.99 -19.87
C LYS A 142 19.78 30.82 -20.44
N ASP A 143 20.34 31.73 -19.64
CA ASP A 143 21.43 32.64 -20.03
C ASP A 143 22.83 32.08 -19.67
N ASP A 144 22.91 30.98 -18.90
CA ASP A 144 24.17 30.36 -18.47
C ASP A 144 24.57 29.21 -19.40
N LYS A 145 25.33 29.56 -20.45
CA LYS A 145 25.81 28.59 -21.45
C LYS A 145 26.71 27.50 -20.86
N ALA A 146 27.35 27.73 -19.72
CA ALA A 146 28.24 26.74 -19.10
C ALA A 146 27.47 25.54 -18.54
N LEU A 147 26.18 25.71 -18.23
CA LEU A 147 25.33 24.64 -17.71
C LEU A 147 24.67 23.79 -18.79
N ILE A 148 24.73 24.19 -20.07
CA ILE A 148 24.12 23.44 -21.19
C ILE A 148 24.50 21.95 -21.19
N PRO A 149 25.77 21.53 -21.01
CA PRO A 149 26.12 20.11 -20.97
C PRO A 149 25.41 19.35 -19.84
N ILE A 150 25.32 19.96 -18.65
CA ILE A 150 24.66 19.37 -17.48
C ILE A 150 23.15 19.25 -17.72
N LEU A 151 22.51 20.31 -18.23
CA LEU A 151 21.08 20.28 -18.55
C LEU A 151 20.77 19.21 -19.60
N ASN A 152 21.61 19.07 -20.63
CA ASN A 152 21.48 18.00 -21.63
C ASN A 152 21.63 16.61 -21.00
N SER A 153 22.56 16.43 -20.06
CA SER A 153 22.68 15.18 -19.30
C SER A 153 21.42 14.87 -18.48
N ILE A 154 20.83 15.86 -17.80
CA ILE A 154 19.57 15.68 -17.06
C ILE A 154 18.44 15.23 -17.99
N ARG A 155 18.29 15.89 -19.15
CA ARG A 155 17.29 15.49 -20.17
C ARG A 155 17.52 14.06 -20.67
N GLN A 156 18.78 13.69 -20.94
CA GLN A 156 19.14 12.34 -21.35
C GLN A 156 18.74 11.31 -20.28
N LEU A 157 18.96 11.61 -19.01
CA LEU A 157 18.58 10.70 -17.92
C LEU A 157 17.08 10.45 -17.87
N TYR A 158 16.25 11.50 -18.03
CA TYR A 158 14.80 11.32 -18.13
C TYR A 158 14.35 10.52 -19.35
N SER A 159 15.16 10.46 -20.42
CA SER A 159 14.86 9.64 -21.60
C SER A 159 14.87 8.13 -21.31
N HIS A 160 15.49 7.69 -20.21
CA HIS A 160 15.51 6.29 -19.77
C HIS A 160 14.25 5.88 -18.99
N VAL A 161 13.35 6.82 -18.68
CA VAL A 161 12.07 6.53 -18.00
C VAL A 161 11.07 5.94 -18.99
N GLN A 162 10.57 4.73 -18.70
CA GLN A 162 9.70 4.00 -19.63
C GLN A 162 8.27 4.57 -19.70
N TYR A 163 7.76 5.10 -18.59
CA TYR A 163 6.43 5.72 -18.51
C TYR A 163 6.44 6.90 -17.56
N ALA A 164 5.87 8.03 -17.97
CA ALA A 164 5.63 9.19 -17.12
C ALA A 164 4.13 9.49 -17.01
N TYR A 165 3.64 9.61 -15.78
CA TYR A 165 2.26 9.95 -15.45
C TYR A 165 2.21 11.44 -15.13
N ARG A 166 1.74 12.22 -16.11
CA ARG A 166 1.63 13.67 -15.99
C ARG A 166 0.34 14.04 -15.26
N LEU A 167 0.52 14.54 -14.05
CA LEU A 167 -0.53 15.04 -13.18
C LEU A 167 -1.13 16.36 -13.72
N PRO A 168 -2.32 16.79 -13.26
CA PRO A 168 -2.84 18.14 -13.48
C PRO A 168 -1.86 19.24 -13.02
N PHE A 169 -2.20 20.50 -13.28
CA PHE A 169 -1.33 21.64 -12.93
C PHE A 169 0.05 21.54 -13.60
N SER A 170 0.03 21.11 -14.86
CA SER A 170 1.18 20.83 -15.72
C SER A 170 0.92 21.35 -17.14
N SER A 171 1.96 21.33 -17.97
CA SER A 171 1.85 21.57 -19.42
C SER A 171 2.56 20.46 -20.21
N PRO A 172 2.42 20.40 -21.55
CA PRO A 172 3.26 19.51 -22.36
C PRO A 172 4.75 19.81 -22.22
N LYS A 173 5.11 21.09 -22.05
CA LYS A 173 6.50 21.52 -21.89
C LYS A 173 7.10 21.08 -20.56
N SER A 174 6.32 21.11 -19.47
CA SER A 174 6.85 20.82 -18.13
C SER A 174 7.23 19.36 -17.91
N MET A 175 6.89 18.46 -18.82
CA MET A 175 7.23 17.03 -18.76
C MET A 175 7.87 16.55 -20.07
N ALA A 176 8.38 17.47 -20.90
CA ALA A 176 8.79 17.16 -22.27
C ALA A 176 10.06 16.30 -22.38
N ALA A 177 10.82 16.16 -21.29
CA ALA A 177 12.00 15.30 -21.25
C ALA A 177 11.65 13.79 -21.27
N PHE A 178 10.41 13.41 -20.94
CA PHE A 178 9.98 12.02 -20.93
C PHE A 178 9.51 11.56 -22.32
N PRO A 179 9.92 10.37 -22.79
CA PRO A 179 9.58 9.89 -24.13
C PRO A 179 8.13 9.43 -24.25
N ARG A 180 7.56 8.88 -23.16
CA ARG A 180 6.20 8.35 -23.12
C ARG A 180 5.43 8.91 -21.94
N ILE A 181 4.41 9.69 -22.23
CA ILE A 181 3.63 10.42 -21.21
C ILE A 181 2.16 10.00 -21.28
N GLU A 182 1.61 9.59 -20.14
CA GLU A 182 0.18 9.43 -19.93
C GLU A 182 -0.34 10.62 -19.12
N LYS A 183 -1.39 11.29 -19.62
CA LYS A 183 -2.09 12.31 -18.83
C LYS A 183 -3.05 11.62 -17.87
N VAL A 184 -2.89 11.89 -16.57
CA VAL A 184 -3.75 11.32 -15.52
C VAL A 184 -4.52 12.38 -14.75
N GLY A 185 -5.36 11.92 -13.82
CA GLY A 185 -6.14 12.76 -12.93
C GLY A 185 -5.37 13.32 -11.75
N LEU A 186 -6.10 13.96 -10.83
CA LEU A 186 -5.54 14.59 -9.64
C LEU A 186 -5.01 13.54 -8.65
N LEU A 187 -3.78 13.72 -8.19
CA LEU A 187 -3.17 12.94 -7.11
C LEU A 187 -3.11 13.83 -5.86
N ALA A 188 -3.86 13.50 -4.82
CA ALA A 188 -3.93 14.31 -3.60
C ALA A 188 -4.19 13.41 -2.39
N ARG A 189 -3.67 13.76 -1.21
CA ARG A 189 -3.96 12.95 -0.01
C ARG A 189 -5.45 12.99 0.32
N LYS A 190 -5.97 11.88 0.86
CA LYS A 190 -7.34 11.78 1.35
C LYS A 190 -7.35 10.88 2.59
N LYS A 191 -8.36 11.04 3.44
CA LYS A 191 -8.63 10.12 4.55
C LYS A 191 -9.97 9.42 4.37
N GLN A 192 -10.10 8.26 4.99
CA GLN A 192 -11.40 7.60 5.13
C GLN A 192 -12.33 8.40 6.05
N THR A 193 -11.76 8.97 7.12
CA THR A 193 -12.44 9.83 8.09
C THR A 193 -11.59 11.05 8.39
N TYR A 194 -12.23 12.21 8.51
CA TYR A 194 -11.58 13.47 8.87
C TYR A 194 -11.98 13.85 10.29
N SER A 195 -11.06 14.48 11.02
CA SER A 195 -11.35 15.02 12.34
C SER A 195 -12.30 16.21 12.27
N ASP A 196 -13.21 16.32 13.23
CA ASP A 196 -14.03 17.52 13.42
C ASP A 196 -13.21 18.61 14.12
N ILE A 197 -12.52 19.41 13.32
CA ILE A 197 -11.68 20.52 13.80
C ILE A 197 -12.51 21.56 14.58
N ARG A 198 -13.80 21.73 14.25
CA ARG A 198 -14.66 22.68 14.97
C ARG A 198 -14.86 22.24 16.41
N SER A 199 -15.18 20.96 16.63
CA SER A 199 -15.30 20.39 17.97
C SER A 199 -13.98 20.44 18.74
N VAL A 200 -12.85 20.07 18.09
CA VAL A 200 -11.51 20.05 18.73
C VAL A 200 -11.10 21.42 19.28
N TYR A 201 -11.43 22.50 18.55
CA TYR A 201 -11.03 23.86 18.93
C TYR A 201 -12.18 24.72 19.49
N GLY A 202 -13.37 24.15 19.72
CA GLY A 202 -14.52 24.88 20.26
C GLY A 202 -15.06 25.98 19.34
N ILE A 203 -15.00 25.78 18.03
CA ILE A 203 -15.41 26.76 17.01
C ILE A 203 -16.91 26.64 16.74
N GLU A 204 -17.63 27.75 16.80
CA GLU A 204 -19.05 27.82 16.44
C GLU A 204 -19.30 27.38 14.98
N ASN A 205 -20.38 26.63 14.74
CA ASN A 205 -20.69 26.06 13.41
C ASN A 205 -20.84 27.10 12.29
N CYS A 206 -21.25 28.32 12.61
CA CYS A 206 -21.45 29.39 11.63
C CYS A 206 -20.17 30.18 11.30
N LYS A 207 -19.10 30.04 12.09
CA LYS A 207 -17.86 30.83 11.89
C LYS A 207 -17.04 30.26 10.72
N PRO A 208 -16.68 31.07 9.72
CA PRO A 208 -15.85 30.60 8.62
C PRO A 208 -14.40 30.38 9.09
N ILE A 209 -13.73 29.40 8.49
CA ILE A 209 -12.36 29.01 8.81
C ILE A 209 -11.45 29.38 7.63
N LEU A 210 -10.44 30.21 7.90
CA LEU A 210 -9.36 30.53 6.98
C LEU A 210 -8.07 29.87 7.46
N ILE A 211 -7.36 29.21 6.56
CA ILE A 211 -6.06 28.63 6.85
C ILE A 211 -4.96 29.28 6.02
N CYS A 212 -3.89 29.72 6.68
CA CYS A 212 -2.67 30.25 6.06
C CYS A 212 -1.60 29.15 6.01
N MET A 213 -1.22 28.73 4.81
CA MET A 213 -0.22 27.67 4.58
C MET A 213 0.71 28.03 3.44
N PHE A 214 2.00 28.15 3.70
CA PHE A 214 2.98 28.56 2.69
C PHE A 214 4.00 27.46 2.32
N GLY A 215 3.66 26.21 2.61
CA GLY A 215 4.61 25.10 2.58
C GLY A 215 5.42 25.03 3.87
N GLY A 216 5.93 23.85 4.21
CA GLY A 216 6.66 23.63 5.47
C GLY A 216 8.14 23.98 5.43
N GLU A 217 8.67 24.40 4.27
CA GLU A 217 10.04 24.89 4.11
C GLU A 217 10.04 26.40 3.90
N GLY A 218 10.92 27.10 4.61
CA GLY A 218 11.07 28.56 4.58
C GLY A 218 9.98 29.32 5.36
N ASP A 219 10.26 30.59 5.65
CA ASP A 219 9.31 31.51 6.25
C ASP A 219 8.92 32.57 5.20
N ILE A 220 7.62 32.84 5.10
CA ILE A 220 7.10 34.00 4.38
C ILE A 220 6.86 35.10 5.42
N ASP A 221 7.52 36.22 5.24
CA ASP A 221 7.32 37.40 6.07
C ASP A 221 5.95 38.02 5.76
N PHE A 222 4.98 37.78 6.65
CA PHE A 222 3.60 38.23 6.52
C PHE A 222 3.00 38.53 7.89
N ASP A 223 2.54 39.76 8.08
CA ASP A 223 1.80 40.19 9.28
C ASP A 223 0.35 39.68 9.24
N ILE A 224 0.15 38.50 9.82
CA ILE A 224 -1.15 37.83 9.90
C ILE A 224 -2.16 38.60 10.77
N THR A 225 -1.71 39.52 11.63
CA THR A 225 -2.59 40.31 12.52
C THR A 225 -3.56 41.16 11.70
N LYS A 226 -3.11 41.73 10.59
CA LYS A 226 -3.95 42.54 9.68
C LYS A 226 -5.04 41.69 9.02
N LEU A 227 -4.73 40.44 8.69
CA LEU A 227 -5.71 39.49 8.15
C LEU A 227 -6.71 39.09 9.22
N CYS A 228 -6.25 38.78 10.43
CA CYS A 228 -7.12 38.45 11.57
C CYS A 228 -8.11 39.57 11.87
N ASN A 229 -7.67 40.84 11.82
CA ASN A 229 -8.51 42.02 12.01
C ASN A 229 -9.48 42.28 10.83
N ALA A 230 -9.23 41.71 9.66
CA ALA A 230 -10.07 41.86 8.48
C ALA A 230 -11.10 40.74 8.31
N PHE A 231 -10.86 39.57 8.91
CA PHE A 231 -11.66 38.37 8.72
C PHE A 231 -12.57 38.09 9.93
N ASP A 232 -13.88 38.09 9.72
CA ASP A 232 -14.87 37.69 10.73
C ASP A 232 -15.03 36.16 10.76
N GLY A 233 -13.99 35.49 11.22
CA GLY A 233 -13.90 34.03 11.32
C GLY A 233 -12.64 33.61 12.07
N ILE A 234 -12.31 32.32 12.03
CA ILE A 234 -11.12 31.76 12.69
C ILE A 234 -9.97 31.63 11.68
N VAL A 235 -8.78 32.07 12.05
CA VAL A 235 -7.56 31.98 11.23
C VAL A 235 -6.60 30.95 11.83
N PHE A 236 -6.27 29.91 11.05
CA PHE A 236 -5.26 28.91 11.40
C PHE A 236 -3.92 29.21 10.70
N SER A 237 -2.80 29.09 11.43
CA SER A 237 -1.46 29.14 10.84
C SER A 237 -0.40 28.53 11.77
N ILE A 238 0.84 28.41 11.29
CA ILE A 238 2.00 28.02 12.11
C ILE A 238 2.67 29.20 12.86
N GLN A 239 2.24 30.44 12.64
CA GLN A 239 2.85 31.60 13.30
C GLN A 239 2.50 31.61 14.78
N VAL A 240 3.50 31.79 15.64
CA VAL A 240 3.34 31.85 17.10
C VAL A 240 3.17 33.30 17.56
N ASN A 241 2.59 33.49 18.76
CA ASN A 241 2.49 34.81 19.42
C ASN A 241 1.74 35.88 18.62
N VAL A 242 0.75 35.49 17.81
CA VAL A 242 -0.10 36.42 17.06
C VAL A 242 -1.08 37.11 18.03
N PRO A 243 -1.08 38.45 18.15
CA PRO A 243 -1.92 39.17 19.10
C PRO A 243 -3.35 39.35 18.55
N SER A 244 -4.06 38.26 18.25
CA SER A 244 -5.43 38.28 17.72
C SER A 244 -6.28 37.17 18.32
N LYS A 245 -7.48 37.52 18.81
CA LYS A 245 -8.37 36.58 19.53
C LYS A 245 -8.94 35.46 18.64
N ASN A 246 -9.00 35.69 17.33
CA ASN A 246 -9.52 34.73 16.36
C ASN A 246 -8.42 33.95 15.63
N HIS A 247 -7.19 33.99 16.14
CA HIS A 247 -6.07 33.22 15.60
C HIS A 247 -5.85 31.95 16.41
N ILE A 248 -5.63 30.83 15.72
CA ILE A 248 -5.24 29.56 16.31
C ILE A 248 -3.90 29.11 15.71
N THR A 249 -2.91 28.93 16.58
CA THR A 249 -1.61 28.39 16.18
C THR A 249 -1.68 26.87 16.10
N VAL A 250 -1.17 26.31 15.00
CA VAL A 250 -1.00 24.86 14.81
C VAL A 250 0.47 24.50 14.66
N SER A 251 0.84 23.30 15.11
CA SER A 251 2.21 22.83 14.99
C SER A 251 2.61 22.60 13.52
N ARG A 252 3.91 22.74 13.21
CA ARG A 252 4.45 22.49 11.87
C ARG A 252 4.32 21.02 11.44
N ASP A 253 4.20 20.09 12.39
CA ASP A 253 4.01 18.65 12.18
C ASP A 253 2.53 18.20 12.29
N ALA A 254 1.60 19.17 12.37
CA ALA A 254 0.17 18.87 12.33
C ALA A 254 -0.22 18.22 11.00
N ASP A 255 -1.22 17.34 11.01
CA ASP A 255 -1.77 16.80 9.76
C ASP A 255 -2.72 17.83 9.14
N PHE A 256 -2.15 18.70 8.31
CA PHE A 256 -2.88 19.81 7.68
C PHE A 256 -4.05 19.38 6.80
N LEU A 257 -4.15 18.10 6.43
CA LEU A 257 -5.24 17.62 5.61
C LEU A 257 -6.61 17.74 6.32
N ASP A 258 -6.68 17.53 7.64
CA ASP A 258 -7.93 17.76 8.39
C ASP A 258 -8.30 19.24 8.43
N LEU A 259 -7.31 20.13 8.58
CA LEU A 259 -7.53 21.57 8.55
C LEU A 259 -8.01 22.03 7.17
N ILE A 260 -7.38 21.56 6.09
CA ILE A 260 -7.80 21.84 4.71
C ILE A 260 -9.22 21.35 4.47
N TYR A 261 -9.57 20.13 4.93
CA TYR A 261 -10.91 19.58 4.78
C TYR A 261 -11.98 20.43 5.48
N ASN A 262 -11.69 20.96 6.67
CA ASN A 262 -12.62 21.76 7.46
C ASN A 262 -12.61 23.26 7.14
N ALA A 263 -11.60 23.74 6.40
CA ALA A 263 -11.49 25.15 6.04
C ALA A 263 -12.51 25.56 4.97
N ASP A 264 -12.82 26.86 4.95
CA ASP A 264 -13.60 27.52 3.90
C ASP A 264 -12.67 28.21 2.88
N ILE A 265 -11.59 28.79 3.38
CA ILE A 265 -10.63 29.60 2.62
C ILE A 265 -9.21 29.13 2.91
N ILE A 266 -8.40 28.96 1.87
CA ILE A 266 -6.98 28.63 1.96
C ILE A 266 -6.18 29.79 1.39
N LEU A 267 -5.36 30.43 2.22
CA LEU A 267 -4.37 31.42 1.82
C LEU A 267 -3.00 30.74 1.66
N THR A 268 -2.43 30.78 0.46
CA THR A 268 -1.20 30.02 0.16
C THR A 268 -0.34 30.67 -0.93
N LYS A 269 0.80 30.03 -1.24
CA LYS A 269 1.54 30.21 -2.49
C LYS A 269 1.16 29.11 -3.48
N PRO A 270 1.37 29.27 -4.79
CA PRO A 270 1.25 28.15 -5.71
C PRO A 270 2.11 26.96 -5.28
N GLY A 271 1.47 25.80 -5.25
CA GLY A 271 2.13 24.52 -4.98
C GLY A 271 1.18 23.38 -5.30
N TYR A 272 1.69 22.34 -5.97
CA TYR A 272 0.88 21.23 -6.47
C TYR A 272 -0.03 20.64 -5.37
N SER A 273 0.54 20.20 -4.25
CA SER A 273 -0.22 19.44 -3.24
C SER A 273 -1.26 20.30 -2.52
N THR A 274 -0.95 21.55 -2.18
CA THR A 274 -1.93 22.46 -1.58
C THR A 274 -3.06 22.77 -2.56
N PHE A 275 -2.75 23.01 -3.84
CA PHE A 275 -3.79 23.19 -4.86
C PHE A 275 -4.62 21.91 -5.04
N ALA A 276 -3.98 20.75 -5.11
CA ALA A 276 -4.65 19.47 -5.30
C ALA A 276 -5.59 19.14 -4.13
N GLU A 277 -5.13 19.32 -2.89
CA GLU A 277 -5.92 19.09 -1.68
C GLU A 277 -7.06 20.12 -1.54
N ALA A 278 -6.84 21.38 -1.92
CA ALA A 278 -7.87 22.40 -1.91
C ALA A 278 -8.98 22.14 -2.94
N VAL A 279 -8.61 21.91 -4.21
CA VAL A 279 -9.60 21.76 -5.29
C VAL A 279 -10.42 20.48 -5.15
N GLN A 280 -9.85 19.40 -4.60
CA GLN A 280 -10.59 18.16 -4.41
C GLN A 280 -11.71 18.28 -3.38
N PHE A 281 -11.62 19.24 -2.46
CA PHE A 281 -12.66 19.52 -1.47
C PHE A 281 -13.46 20.78 -1.78
N GLY A 282 -13.24 21.41 -2.94
CA GLY A 282 -13.96 22.62 -3.34
C GLY A 282 -13.70 23.79 -2.38
N LYS A 283 -12.44 24.01 -1.99
CA LYS A 283 -12.06 25.11 -1.10
C LYS A 283 -11.75 26.38 -1.88
N TYR A 284 -12.05 27.54 -1.30
CA TYR A 284 -11.68 28.81 -1.92
C TYR A 284 -10.18 29.06 -1.75
N ILE A 285 -9.45 29.29 -2.85
CA ILE A 285 -7.99 29.46 -2.82
C ILE A 285 -7.65 30.93 -3.04
N ILE A 286 -7.03 31.56 -2.05
CA ILE A 286 -6.34 32.85 -2.21
C ILE A 286 -4.85 32.55 -2.37
N TYR A 287 -4.23 33.03 -3.43
CA TYR A 287 -2.81 32.78 -3.66
C TYR A 287 -2.03 34.01 -4.11
N GLN A 288 -0.74 34.05 -3.73
CA GLN A 288 0.25 34.98 -4.27
C GLN A 288 1.33 34.20 -5.01
N GLU A 289 1.57 34.58 -6.26
CA GLU A 289 2.69 34.07 -7.07
C GLU A 289 4.02 34.68 -6.63
N ARG A 290 5.08 33.88 -6.71
CA ARG A 290 6.47 34.31 -6.63
C ARG A 290 6.96 34.71 -8.02
N SER A 291 7.73 35.79 -8.07
CA SER A 291 8.38 36.20 -9.33
C SER A 291 9.48 35.19 -9.69
N GLY A 292 9.55 34.81 -10.97
CA GLY A 292 10.68 34.06 -11.53
C GLY A 292 10.76 32.58 -11.17
N TYR A 293 9.65 31.93 -10.79
CA TYR A 293 9.64 30.47 -10.55
C TYR A 293 8.82 29.71 -11.63
N PRO A 294 9.46 28.88 -12.48
CA PRO A 294 8.81 28.31 -13.67
C PRO A 294 7.61 27.40 -13.35
N GLU A 295 7.66 26.68 -12.23
CA GLU A 295 6.58 25.79 -11.79
C GLU A 295 5.24 26.53 -11.64
N GLU A 296 5.26 27.75 -11.10
CA GLU A 296 4.03 28.48 -10.78
C GLU A 296 3.22 28.85 -12.02
N THR A 297 3.92 29.07 -13.14
CA THR A 297 3.28 29.34 -14.43
C THR A 297 2.33 28.21 -14.84
N VAL A 298 2.76 26.95 -14.69
CA VAL A 298 1.91 25.79 -15.05
C VAL A 298 0.87 25.49 -13.96
N LEU A 299 1.19 25.75 -12.69
CA LEU A 299 0.24 25.57 -11.59
C LEU A 299 -0.96 26.51 -11.71
N VAL A 300 -0.70 27.81 -11.88
CA VAL A 300 -1.73 28.85 -12.00
C VAL A 300 -2.54 28.67 -13.28
N ALA A 301 -1.89 28.34 -14.40
CA ALA A 301 -2.59 28.01 -15.64
C ALA A 301 -3.54 26.80 -15.45
N GLY A 302 -3.13 25.80 -14.68
CA GLY A 302 -3.96 24.63 -14.37
C GLY A 302 -5.20 24.96 -13.53
N LEU A 303 -5.18 26.05 -12.76
CA LEU A 303 -6.34 26.55 -12.02
C LEU A 303 -7.33 27.37 -12.87
N LYS A 304 -7.04 27.66 -14.14
CA LYS A 304 -7.86 28.54 -15.00
C LYS A 304 -9.37 28.26 -14.89
N ASN A 305 -9.75 26.98 -14.95
CA ASN A 305 -11.15 26.52 -14.92
C ASN A 305 -11.70 26.23 -13.52
N TYR A 306 -10.92 26.46 -12.46
CA TYR A 306 -11.39 26.36 -11.08
C TYR A 306 -11.99 27.71 -10.64
N PRO A 307 -13.30 27.83 -10.38
CA PRO A 307 -13.94 29.13 -10.18
C PRO A 307 -13.65 29.76 -8.80
N TYR A 308 -13.25 28.95 -7.82
CA TYR A 308 -13.14 29.37 -6.42
C TYR A 308 -11.72 29.79 -6.06
N LYS A 309 -11.23 30.81 -6.76
CA LYS A 309 -9.88 31.30 -6.58
C LYS A 309 -9.78 32.81 -6.72
N SER A 310 -8.87 33.42 -5.98
CA SER A 310 -8.45 34.81 -6.13
C SER A 310 -6.93 34.92 -6.07
N ARG A 311 -6.38 35.69 -6.99
CA ARG A 311 -4.96 36.08 -6.98
C ARG A 311 -4.82 37.39 -6.21
N ILE A 312 -3.86 37.46 -5.31
CA ILE A 312 -3.44 38.73 -4.68
C ILE A 312 -2.04 39.10 -5.16
N GLU A 313 -1.76 40.40 -5.22
CA GLU A 313 -0.46 40.91 -5.66
C GLU A 313 0.59 40.87 -4.54
N THR A 314 0.16 41.00 -3.29
CA THR A 314 1.06 41.03 -2.13
C THR A 314 0.34 40.55 -0.87
N MET A 315 1.06 39.85 0.00
CA MET A 315 0.65 39.53 1.38
C MET A 315 0.64 40.79 2.27
N GLY A 316 1.36 41.85 1.90
CA GLY A 316 1.51 43.08 2.69
C GLY A 316 0.29 44.02 2.71
N MET A 317 -0.93 43.49 2.59
CA MET A 317 -2.15 44.28 2.48
C MET A 317 -2.56 44.94 3.80
N THR A 318 -3.18 46.12 3.69
CA THR A 318 -3.88 46.78 4.80
C THR A 318 -5.17 46.02 5.17
N VAL A 319 -5.71 46.28 6.37
CA VAL A 319 -6.99 45.68 6.82
C VAL A 319 -8.12 45.98 5.83
N ARG A 320 -8.17 47.19 5.26
CA ARG A 320 -9.19 47.58 4.27
C ARG A 320 -9.08 46.74 2.98
N GLN A 321 -7.87 46.54 2.49
CA GLN A 321 -7.60 45.73 1.31
C GLN A 321 -7.95 44.26 1.55
N TRP A 322 -7.60 43.69 2.70
CA TRP A 322 -8.01 42.34 3.08
C TRP A 322 -9.53 42.19 3.14
N LYS A 323 -10.24 43.15 3.75
CA LYS A 323 -11.72 43.15 3.79
C LYS A 323 -12.33 43.12 2.39
N GLN A 324 -11.77 43.87 1.43
CA GLN A 324 -12.25 43.88 0.06
C GLN A 324 -12.08 42.53 -0.65
N VAL A 325 -10.93 41.86 -0.45
CA VAL A 325 -10.70 40.51 -0.99
C VAL A 325 -11.70 39.53 -0.37
N LEU A 326 -11.80 39.52 0.96
CA LEU A 326 -12.61 38.55 1.71
C LEU A 326 -14.12 38.75 1.50
N SER A 327 -14.60 39.99 1.34
CA SER A 327 -16.04 40.26 1.14
C SER A 327 -16.59 39.71 -0.17
N SER A 328 -15.71 39.43 -1.14
CA SER A 328 -16.10 38.83 -2.42
C SER A 328 -16.26 37.31 -2.37
N ILE A 329 -15.88 36.69 -1.25
CA ILE A 329 -15.85 35.25 -1.07
C ILE A 329 -17.14 34.82 -0.38
N VAL A 330 -17.86 33.87 -0.99
CA VAL A 330 -19.02 33.21 -0.38
C VAL A 330 -18.60 31.80 0.02
N PRO A 331 -18.38 31.53 1.31
CA PRO A 331 -18.19 30.18 1.83
C PRO A 331 -19.43 29.32 1.55
N GLY A 332 -19.26 28.06 1.18
CA GLY A 332 -20.39 27.15 0.96
C GLY A 332 -20.04 25.87 0.21
N ASP A 333 -21.03 25.00 0.06
CA ASP A 333 -20.87 23.66 -0.52
C ASP A 333 -20.71 23.76 -2.05
N GLN A 334 -19.46 23.78 -2.49
CA GLN A 334 -19.08 24.05 -3.87
C GLN A 334 -19.11 22.77 -4.70
N ARG A 335 -19.78 22.80 -5.87
CA ARG A 335 -19.79 21.66 -6.79
C ARG A 335 -18.41 21.47 -7.41
N ILE A 336 -17.72 20.41 -7.02
CA ILE A 336 -16.41 20.04 -7.56
C ILE A 336 -16.57 19.44 -8.96
N SER A 337 -15.92 20.06 -9.95
CA SER A 337 -15.88 19.54 -11.32
C SER A 337 -15.20 18.16 -11.37
N ALA A 338 -15.58 17.32 -12.33
CA ALA A 338 -14.96 16.00 -12.48
C ALA A 338 -13.44 16.05 -12.70
N ALA A 339 -12.91 17.16 -13.25
CA ALA A 339 -11.49 17.36 -13.49
C ALA A 339 -10.66 17.53 -12.22
N PHE A 340 -11.29 17.95 -11.11
CA PHE A 340 -10.65 18.17 -9.81
C PHE A 340 -10.94 17.05 -8.80
N ARG A 341 -11.61 15.97 -9.23
CA ARG A 341 -11.81 14.80 -8.37
C ARG A 341 -10.51 14.03 -8.23
N ASN A 342 -10.26 13.55 -7.02
CA ASN A 342 -9.17 12.65 -6.69
C ASN A 342 -9.20 11.39 -7.58
N GLN A 343 -8.05 10.99 -8.10
CA GLN A 343 -7.88 9.80 -8.93
C GLN A 343 -6.72 8.91 -8.48
N ASN A 344 -6.29 9.00 -7.21
CA ASN A 344 -5.13 8.26 -6.69
C ASN A 344 -5.18 6.76 -7.07
N SER A 345 -6.31 6.11 -6.77
CA SER A 345 -6.50 4.69 -7.07
C SER A 345 -6.34 4.38 -8.55
N LYS A 346 -6.92 5.20 -9.44
CA LYS A 346 -6.80 4.99 -10.90
C LYS A 346 -5.36 5.15 -11.38
N ILE A 347 -4.60 6.10 -10.80
CA ILE A 347 -3.19 6.33 -11.11
C ILE A 347 -2.36 5.12 -10.68
N ALA A 348 -2.53 4.67 -9.43
CA ALA A 348 -1.88 3.47 -8.91
C ALA A 348 -2.18 2.22 -9.77
N HIS A 349 -3.45 2.01 -10.13
CA HIS A 349 -3.85 0.94 -11.03
C HIS A 349 -3.16 1.00 -12.40
N SER A 350 -3.05 2.20 -12.99
CA SER A 350 -2.36 2.36 -14.29
C SER A 350 -0.87 2.05 -14.19
N ILE A 351 -0.22 2.46 -13.09
CA ILE A 351 1.19 2.14 -12.79
C ILE A 351 1.39 0.62 -12.72
N VAL A 352 0.62 -0.06 -11.89
CA VAL A 352 0.79 -1.51 -11.71
C VAL A 352 0.46 -2.25 -13.01
N LYS A 353 -0.59 -1.83 -13.72
CA LYS A 353 -0.94 -2.40 -15.03
C LYS A 353 0.21 -2.30 -16.03
N HIS A 354 0.79 -1.12 -16.23
CA HIS A 354 1.89 -0.95 -17.18
C HIS A 354 3.14 -1.72 -16.76
N PHE A 355 3.43 -1.79 -15.46
CA PHE A 355 4.50 -2.64 -14.95
C PHE A 355 4.23 -4.12 -15.25
N THR A 356 3.04 -4.64 -14.93
CA THR A 356 2.69 -6.04 -15.17
C THR A 356 2.74 -6.38 -16.66
N GLN A 357 2.21 -5.53 -17.53
CA GLN A 357 2.23 -5.73 -18.99
C GLN A 357 3.64 -5.64 -19.60
N MET A 358 4.54 -4.88 -18.96
CA MET A 358 5.94 -4.80 -19.39
C MET A 358 6.73 -6.05 -18.97
N LYS A 359 6.49 -6.53 -17.75
CA LYS A 359 7.32 -7.58 -17.14
C LYS A 359 6.84 -9.00 -17.45
N TYR A 360 5.54 -9.18 -17.65
CA TYR A 360 4.90 -10.49 -17.75
C TYR A 360 3.99 -10.59 -18.98
N ASP A 361 3.83 -11.81 -19.49
CA ASP A 361 2.77 -12.10 -20.44
C ASP A 361 1.46 -12.35 -19.68
N ILE A 362 0.50 -11.44 -19.84
CA ILE A 362 -0.79 -11.50 -19.14
C ILE A 362 -1.52 -12.84 -19.39
N GLN A 363 -1.32 -13.47 -20.56
CA GLN A 363 -1.95 -14.75 -20.90
C GLN A 363 -1.40 -15.91 -20.04
N ASP A 364 -0.17 -15.78 -19.55
CA ASP A 364 0.45 -16.74 -18.65
C ASP A 364 0.11 -16.48 -17.17
N LEU A 365 -0.59 -15.39 -16.85
CA LEU A 365 -0.95 -15.07 -15.47
C LEU A 365 -2.31 -15.67 -15.07
N GLN A 366 -2.40 -16.09 -13.83
CA GLN A 366 -3.65 -16.53 -13.20
C GLN A 366 -3.75 -15.94 -11.80
N SER A 367 -4.95 -15.56 -11.38
CA SER A 367 -5.19 -15.09 -10.02
C SER A 367 -6.28 -15.87 -9.30
N VAL A 368 -6.13 -15.94 -7.99
CA VAL A 368 -7.08 -16.57 -7.07
C VAL A 368 -7.31 -15.66 -5.88
N ILE A 369 -8.58 -15.50 -5.53
CA ILE A 369 -9.01 -15.00 -4.23
C ILE A 369 -9.51 -16.20 -3.43
N ASP A 370 -8.96 -16.40 -2.25
CA ASP A 370 -9.38 -17.40 -1.27
C ASP A 370 -9.99 -16.71 -0.05
N VAL A 371 -11.30 -16.87 0.13
CA VAL A 371 -12.07 -16.26 1.22
C VAL A 371 -12.25 -17.25 2.36
N GLY A 372 -11.44 -17.08 3.41
CA GLY A 372 -11.53 -17.85 4.64
C GLY A 372 -12.42 -17.21 5.70
N THR A 373 -12.42 -17.84 6.88
CA THR A 373 -13.23 -17.45 8.05
C THR A 373 -12.90 -16.07 8.60
N ASN A 374 -11.61 -15.70 8.64
CA ASN A 374 -11.14 -14.42 9.17
C ASN A 374 -10.37 -13.59 8.15
N ASN A 375 -9.72 -14.25 7.19
CA ASN A 375 -8.80 -13.63 6.26
C ASN A 375 -9.18 -13.97 4.81
N LEU A 376 -8.80 -13.10 3.89
CA LEU A 376 -8.88 -13.30 2.46
C LEU A 376 -7.46 -13.24 1.89
N THR A 377 -7.09 -14.20 1.06
CA THR A 377 -5.80 -14.20 0.36
C THR A 377 -6.03 -13.90 -1.11
N TYR A 378 -5.26 -12.96 -1.66
CA TYR A 378 -5.19 -12.71 -3.09
C TYR A 378 -3.81 -13.12 -3.60
N LEU A 379 -3.78 -13.99 -4.60
CA LEU A 379 -2.54 -14.53 -5.19
C LEU A 379 -2.58 -14.38 -6.70
N ILE A 380 -1.47 -13.93 -7.28
CA ILE A 380 -1.21 -13.94 -8.71
C ILE A 380 -0.01 -14.86 -8.98
N TRP A 381 -0.19 -15.78 -9.91
CA TRP A 381 0.77 -16.80 -10.32
C TRP A 381 1.14 -16.63 -11.79
N ASP A 382 2.43 -16.80 -12.11
CA ASP A 382 2.92 -16.87 -13.48
C ASP A 382 3.13 -18.34 -13.90
N ASN A 383 2.39 -18.77 -14.91
CA ASN A 383 2.45 -20.11 -15.48
C ASN A 383 3.80 -20.42 -16.14
N LYS A 384 4.44 -19.41 -16.72
CA LYS A 384 5.66 -19.53 -17.50
C LYS A 384 6.87 -19.74 -16.60
N THR A 385 7.04 -18.86 -15.63
CA THR A 385 8.17 -18.93 -14.67
C THR A 385 7.90 -19.89 -13.51
N LYS A 386 6.62 -20.28 -13.31
CA LYS A 386 6.17 -21.11 -12.19
C LYS A 386 6.48 -20.46 -10.84
N THR A 387 6.23 -19.16 -10.72
CA THR A 387 6.42 -18.42 -9.48
C THR A 387 5.16 -17.66 -9.10
N VAL A 388 4.99 -17.43 -7.81
CA VAL A 388 4.08 -16.40 -7.32
C VAL A 388 4.69 -15.05 -7.71
N ILE A 389 3.89 -14.13 -8.22
CA ILE A 389 4.33 -12.76 -8.54
C ILE A 389 3.79 -11.77 -7.52
N HIS A 390 2.59 -12.00 -7.01
CA HIS A 390 1.98 -11.17 -5.98
C HIS A 390 1.16 -12.05 -5.04
N LYS A 391 1.26 -11.79 -3.74
CA LYS A 391 0.45 -12.43 -2.69
C LYS A 391 0.21 -11.41 -1.60
N HIS A 392 -1.04 -11.24 -1.21
CA HIS A 392 -1.42 -10.33 -0.14
C HIS A 392 -2.61 -10.87 0.65
N HIS A 393 -2.66 -10.54 1.94
CA HIS A 393 -3.66 -11.02 2.89
C HIS A 393 -4.46 -9.84 3.46
N PHE A 394 -5.78 -9.98 3.48
CA PHE A 394 -6.71 -8.99 4.03
C PHE A 394 -7.49 -9.58 5.20
N THR A 395 -7.60 -8.83 6.30
CA THR A 395 -8.40 -9.23 7.47
C THR A 395 -9.87 -8.86 7.27
N THR A 396 -10.67 -9.83 6.84
CA THR A 396 -12.10 -9.63 6.56
C THR A 396 -12.95 -9.73 7.82
N GLY A 397 -12.59 -10.61 8.76
CA GLY A 397 -13.40 -10.92 9.94
C GLY A 397 -14.78 -11.47 9.56
N LEU A 398 -14.87 -12.29 8.51
CA LEU A 398 -16.14 -12.77 7.96
C LEU A 398 -17.01 -13.48 9.01
N ALA A 399 -16.40 -14.29 9.87
CA ALA A 399 -17.12 -14.98 10.96
C ALA A 399 -17.45 -14.10 12.17
N LYS A 400 -17.11 -12.80 12.16
CA LYS A 400 -17.40 -11.90 13.28
C LYS A 400 -18.91 -11.71 13.43
N GLY A 401 -19.42 -12.16 14.58
CA GLY A 401 -20.86 -12.14 14.86
C GLY A 401 -21.65 -13.25 14.16
N PHE A 402 -20.99 -14.31 13.69
CA PHE A 402 -21.65 -15.50 13.14
C PHE A 402 -22.46 -16.22 14.23
N ARG A 403 -23.77 -16.32 14.04
CA ARG A 403 -24.72 -16.97 14.98
C ARG A 403 -25.87 -17.60 14.20
N ASP A 404 -26.40 -18.72 14.68
CA ASP A 404 -27.55 -19.44 14.09
C ASP A 404 -27.39 -19.80 12.60
N GLY A 405 -26.14 -20.02 12.17
CA GLY A 405 -25.79 -20.30 10.78
C GLY A 405 -25.87 -19.08 9.86
N LYS A 406 -25.79 -17.85 10.38
CA LYS A 406 -25.86 -16.61 9.59
C LYS A 406 -24.69 -15.68 9.87
N LEU A 407 -24.16 -15.11 8.79
CA LEU A 407 -23.18 -14.01 8.81
C LEU A 407 -23.87 -12.69 9.20
N SER A 408 -23.17 -11.85 9.95
CA SER A 408 -23.65 -10.50 10.29
C SER A 408 -23.68 -9.57 9.06
N HIS A 409 -24.51 -8.54 9.09
CA HIS A 409 -24.57 -7.58 7.98
C HIS A 409 -23.23 -6.83 7.80
N ASP A 410 -22.62 -6.42 8.91
CA ASP A 410 -21.36 -5.68 8.92
C ASP A 410 -20.20 -6.50 8.37
N SER A 411 -20.09 -7.79 8.73
CA SER A 411 -19.03 -8.67 8.20
C SER A 411 -19.16 -8.87 6.68
N MET A 412 -20.38 -9.08 6.18
CA MET A 412 -20.63 -9.19 4.74
C MET A 412 -20.32 -7.88 4.01
N ASN A 413 -20.68 -6.72 4.56
CA ASN A 413 -20.40 -5.42 3.94
C ASN A 413 -18.90 -5.13 3.93
N LYS A 414 -18.19 -5.44 5.02
CA LYS A 414 -16.73 -5.33 5.07
C LYS A 414 -16.06 -6.25 4.04
N LEU A 415 -16.48 -7.51 3.94
CA LEU A 415 -15.99 -8.43 2.91
C LEU A 415 -16.24 -7.88 1.50
N LYS A 416 -17.45 -7.38 1.21
CA LYS A 416 -17.79 -6.79 -0.09
C LYS A 416 -16.93 -5.57 -0.44
N SER A 417 -16.62 -4.72 0.54
CA SER A 417 -15.73 -3.58 0.36
C SER A 417 -14.32 -4.03 -0.04
N ILE A 418 -13.74 -4.96 0.71
CA ILE A 418 -12.40 -5.51 0.43
C ILE A 418 -12.39 -6.23 -0.92
N LEU A 419 -13.38 -7.09 -1.18
CA LEU A 419 -13.50 -7.77 -2.48
C LEU A 419 -13.57 -6.77 -3.63
N LYS A 420 -14.38 -5.71 -3.49
CA LYS A 420 -14.50 -4.68 -4.52
C LYS A 420 -13.13 -4.09 -4.89
N GLU A 421 -12.31 -3.75 -3.90
CA GLU A 421 -10.97 -3.19 -4.11
C GLU A 421 -10.07 -4.18 -4.88
N VAL A 422 -9.96 -5.42 -4.43
CA VAL A 422 -9.13 -6.46 -5.06
C VAL A 422 -9.63 -6.83 -6.47
N LEU A 423 -10.95 -6.89 -6.65
CA LEU A 423 -11.58 -7.21 -7.93
C LEU A 423 -11.36 -6.10 -8.96
N ASP A 424 -11.52 -4.84 -8.56
CA ASP A 424 -11.25 -3.69 -9.42
C ASP A 424 -9.76 -3.65 -9.79
N PHE A 425 -8.87 -3.95 -8.84
CA PHE A 425 -7.43 -4.09 -9.07
C PHE A 425 -7.11 -5.18 -10.10
N ASN A 426 -7.53 -6.41 -9.85
CA ASN A 426 -7.28 -7.53 -10.76
C ASN A 426 -7.88 -7.28 -12.15
N LYS A 427 -9.08 -6.72 -12.22
CA LYS A 427 -9.73 -6.34 -13.49
C LYS A 427 -8.90 -5.33 -14.27
N GLY A 428 -8.29 -4.36 -13.59
CA GLY A 428 -7.35 -3.40 -14.20
C GLY A 428 -6.14 -4.07 -14.86
N LEU A 429 -5.64 -5.16 -14.27
CA LEU A 429 -4.54 -5.98 -14.81
C LEU A 429 -4.99 -6.92 -15.94
N SER A 430 -6.30 -7.14 -16.11
CA SER A 430 -6.88 -8.06 -17.10
C SER A 430 -6.43 -9.53 -16.90
N ILE A 431 -6.18 -9.93 -15.64
CA ILE A 431 -5.76 -11.29 -15.31
C ILE A 431 -6.99 -12.16 -15.02
N PRO A 432 -7.07 -13.39 -15.56
CA PRO A 432 -8.14 -14.34 -15.21
C PRO A 432 -8.18 -14.63 -13.71
N LEU A 433 -9.35 -14.45 -13.09
CA LEU A 433 -9.55 -14.56 -11.65
C LEU A 433 -10.56 -15.64 -11.28
N GLN A 434 -10.26 -16.39 -10.22
CA GLN A 434 -11.19 -17.29 -9.55
C GLN A 434 -11.40 -16.87 -8.10
N VAL A 435 -12.63 -17.01 -7.59
CA VAL A 435 -12.96 -16.76 -6.18
C VAL A 435 -13.39 -18.07 -5.55
N ILE A 436 -12.61 -18.54 -4.58
CA ILE A 436 -12.91 -19.72 -3.77
C ILE A 436 -13.18 -19.30 -2.33
N ALA A 437 -13.89 -20.14 -1.59
CA ALA A 437 -14.22 -19.87 -0.21
C ALA A 437 -14.32 -21.14 0.64
N THR A 438 -13.95 -21.02 1.91
CA THR A 438 -13.83 -22.15 2.84
C THR A 438 -14.67 -21.96 4.10
N SER A 439 -14.69 -23.01 4.93
CA SER A 439 -15.15 -23.01 6.32
C SER A 439 -16.47 -22.28 6.55
N VAL A 440 -16.48 -21.07 7.14
CA VAL A 440 -17.71 -20.33 7.48
C VAL A 440 -18.64 -20.11 6.27
N SER A 441 -18.10 -20.06 5.06
CA SER A 441 -18.91 -19.94 3.85
C SER A 441 -19.74 -21.20 3.56
N ARG A 442 -19.29 -22.39 3.96
CA ARG A 442 -20.07 -23.65 3.88
C ARG A 442 -21.25 -23.64 4.84
N GLU A 443 -21.03 -23.12 6.05
CA GLU A 443 -22.03 -23.15 7.13
C GLU A 443 -23.08 -22.04 7.01
N ALA A 444 -22.74 -20.92 6.36
CA ALA A 444 -23.56 -19.74 6.30
C ALA A 444 -24.78 -19.88 5.37
N LYS A 445 -25.98 -19.90 5.96
CA LYS A 445 -27.27 -19.94 5.27
C LYS A 445 -27.56 -18.72 4.38
N ASN A 446 -26.85 -17.62 4.60
CA ASN A 446 -27.02 -16.34 3.91
C ASN A 446 -25.80 -15.95 3.04
N ILE A 447 -24.94 -16.90 2.69
CA ILE A 447 -23.77 -16.67 1.83
C ILE A 447 -24.15 -16.31 0.38
N ASP A 448 -25.34 -16.71 -0.05
CA ASP A 448 -25.96 -16.35 -1.33
C ASP A 448 -26.01 -14.83 -1.55
N LYS A 449 -26.12 -14.03 -0.48
CA LYS A 449 -26.07 -12.56 -0.55
C LYS A 449 -24.71 -12.00 -0.96
N VAL A 450 -23.63 -12.74 -0.70
CA VAL A 450 -22.28 -12.40 -1.16
C VAL A 450 -22.06 -12.97 -2.56
N ALA A 451 -22.42 -14.24 -2.78
CA ALA A 451 -22.28 -14.92 -4.06
C ALA A 451 -23.06 -14.21 -5.18
N GLY A 452 -24.34 -13.91 -4.96
CA GLY A 452 -25.18 -13.20 -5.92
C GLY A 452 -24.76 -11.75 -6.13
N TRP A 453 -24.17 -11.09 -5.12
CA TRP A 453 -23.55 -9.78 -5.32
C TRP A 453 -22.32 -9.87 -6.24
N LEU A 454 -21.46 -10.87 -6.03
CA LEU A 454 -20.27 -11.09 -6.84
C LEU A 454 -20.64 -11.42 -8.30
N GLU A 455 -21.59 -12.33 -8.50
CA GLU A 455 -22.07 -12.70 -9.85
C GLU A 455 -22.70 -11.51 -10.56
N LYS A 456 -23.60 -10.77 -9.89
CA LYS A 456 -24.28 -9.61 -10.47
C LYS A 456 -23.32 -8.48 -10.88
N ASN A 457 -22.31 -8.17 -10.07
CA ASN A 457 -21.45 -7.00 -10.30
C ASN A 457 -20.17 -7.32 -11.07
N TYR A 458 -19.69 -8.57 -11.00
CA TYR A 458 -18.39 -8.97 -11.54
C TYR A 458 -18.44 -10.19 -12.46
N GLN A 459 -19.58 -10.85 -12.61
CA GLN A 459 -19.73 -12.08 -13.41
C GLN A 459 -18.78 -13.19 -12.97
N LEU A 460 -18.45 -13.22 -11.67
CA LEU A 460 -17.58 -14.21 -11.06
C LEU A 460 -18.39 -15.13 -10.14
N ARG A 461 -18.04 -16.42 -10.14
CA ARG A 461 -18.63 -17.41 -9.24
C ARG A 461 -17.90 -17.39 -7.90
N TYR A 462 -18.67 -17.40 -6.82
CA TYR A 462 -18.16 -17.61 -5.46
C TYR A 462 -18.16 -19.12 -5.17
N THR A 463 -17.02 -19.78 -5.38
CA THR A 463 -16.95 -21.24 -5.35
C THR A 463 -16.62 -21.73 -3.94
N ILE A 464 -17.64 -22.21 -3.22
CA ILE A 464 -17.45 -22.83 -1.91
C ILE A 464 -16.82 -24.22 -2.11
N ILE A 465 -15.65 -24.45 -1.52
CA ILE A 465 -14.93 -25.72 -1.64
C ILE A 465 -15.19 -26.62 -0.43
N SER A 466 -15.15 -27.93 -0.63
CA SER A 466 -15.29 -28.91 0.46
C SER A 466 -13.99 -29.06 1.24
N GLU A 467 -14.06 -29.58 2.46
CA GLU A 467 -12.88 -29.87 3.29
C GLU A 467 -11.90 -30.80 2.57
N GLN A 468 -12.40 -31.85 1.91
CA GLN A 468 -11.56 -32.72 1.07
C GLN A 468 -10.82 -31.95 -0.04
N ARG A 469 -11.44 -30.89 -0.60
CA ARG A 469 -10.76 -30.05 -1.60
C ARG A 469 -9.71 -29.15 -0.99
N GLU A 470 -9.90 -28.68 0.23
CA GLU A 470 -8.86 -27.95 0.98
C GLU A 470 -7.63 -28.82 1.18
N ILE A 471 -7.83 -30.07 1.63
CA ILE A 471 -6.79 -31.10 1.76
C ILE A 471 -6.07 -31.33 0.42
N ASP A 472 -6.83 -31.58 -0.66
CA ASP A 472 -6.26 -31.81 -2.01
C ASP A 472 -5.41 -30.62 -2.50
N TYR A 473 -5.87 -29.39 -2.27
CA TYR A 473 -5.16 -28.18 -2.67
C TYR A 473 -3.92 -27.95 -1.84
N ASN A 474 -4.01 -28.11 -0.52
CA ASN A 474 -2.86 -28.02 0.37
C ASN A 474 -1.79 -29.08 0.03
N PHE A 475 -2.19 -30.31 -0.30
CA PHE A 475 -1.29 -31.34 -0.81
C PHE A 475 -0.60 -30.89 -2.11
N ALA A 476 -1.36 -30.37 -3.08
CA ALA A 476 -0.82 -29.88 -4.34
C ALA A 476 0.14 -28.70 -4.15
N ALA A 477 -0.13 -27.81 -3.20
CA ALA A 477 0.75 -26.70 -2.85
C ALA A 477 2.08 -27.22 -2.30
N ILE A 478 2.05 -28.11 -1.29
CA ILE A 478 3.27 -28.71 -0.72
C ILE A 478 4.10 -29.40 -1.81
N ARG A 479 3.50 -30.32 -2.56
CA ARG A 479 4.22 -31.11 -3.59
C ARG A 479 4.82 -30.26 -4.72
N SER A 480 4.28 -29.07 -4.97
CA SER A 480 4.77 -28.20 -6.03
C SER A 480 5.80 -27.17 -5.57
N SER A 481 5.94 -26.95 -4.25
CA SER A 481 6.72 -25.82 -3.72
C SER A 481 7.77 -26.20 -2.67
N ILE A 482 7.55 -27.27 -1.90
CA ILE A 482 8.53 -27.75 -0.92
C ILE A 482 9.40 -28.83 -1.58
N ALA A 483 10.63 -28.46 -1.92
CA ALA A 483 11.58 -29.37 -2.57
C ALA A 483 12.12 -30.43 -1.60
N GLY A 484 12.40 -31.63 -2.13
CA GLY A 484 13.10 -32.68 -1.39
C GLY A 484 12.28 -33.41 -0.32
N VAL A 485 10.95 -33.20 -0.27
CA VAL A 485 10.06 -33.91 0.67
C VAL A 485 9.15 -34.87 -0.09
N GLU A 486 9.39 -36.17 0.07
CA GLU A 486 8.56 -37.23 -0.51
C GLU A 486 7.47 -37.71 0.45
N ASP A 487 7.82 -37.85 1.73
CA ASP A 487 6.96 -38.39 2.79
C ASP A 487 6.73 -37.34 3.87
N PHE A 488 5.47 -37.01 4.13
CA PHE A 488 5.12 -35.95 5.07
C PHE A 488 3.75 -36.10 5.71
N ILE A 489 3.61 -35.51 6.90
CA ILE A 489 2.34 -35.07 7.45
C ILE A 489 2.23 -33.56 7.24
N GLY A 490 1.18 -33.12 6.56
CA GLY A 490 0.84 -31.71 6.39
C GLY A 490 -0.33 -31.34 7.29
N PHE A 491 -0.34 -30.13 7.83
CA PHE A 491 -1.49 -29.61 8.56
C PHE A 491 -1.75 -28.13 8.26
N ASP A 492 -3.02 -27.73 8.17
CA ASP A 492 -3.44 -26.34 7.98
C ASP A 492 -4.39 -25.94 9.12
N ILE A 493 -3.96 -25.00 9.97
CA ILE A 493 -4.77 -24.52 11.09
C ILE A 493 -5.55 -23.30 10.63
N GLY A 494 -6.80 -23.55 10.24
CA GLY A 494 -7.75 -22.54 9.83
C GLY A 494 -8.51 -21.87 10.98
N GLY A 495 -9.37 -20.93 10.61
CA GLY A 495 -10.24 -20.26 11.58
C GLY A 495 -11.40 -21.14 12.07
N GLY A 496 -11.96 -21.99 11.21
CA GLY A 496 -13.11 -22.82 11.56
C GLY A 496 -12.86 -24.33 11.57
N SER A 497 -11.87 -24.82 10.82
CA SER A 497 -11.44 -26.23 10.76
C SER A 497 -9.91 -26.33 10.76
N THR A 498 -9.40 -27.56 10.92
CA THR A 498 -7.98 -27.88 10.80
C THR A 498 -7.83 -29.14 9.96
N GLU A 499 -7.17 -29.01 8.82
CA GLU A 499 -6.99 -30.10 7.86
C GLU A 499 -5.64 -30.79 8.06
N PHE A 500 -5.62 -32.12 7.96
CA PHE A 500 -4.42 -32.97 8.00
C PHE A 500 -4.28 -33.77 6.72
N ILE A 501 -3.04 -33.99 6.30
CA ILE A 501 -2.67 -34.66 5.06
C ILE A 501 -1.56 -35.66 5.39
N CYS A 502 -1.71 -36.92 4.99
CA CYS A 502 -0.62 -37.89 4.96
C CYS A 502 -0.20 -38.14 3.51
N CYS A 503 1.11 -38.05 3.28
CA CYS A 503 1.75 -38.36 2.01
C CYS A 503 2.82 -39.42 2.23
N GLU A 504 2.73 -40.51 1.47
CA GLU A 504 3.67 -41.63 1.47
C GLU A 504 4.04 -41.99 0.02
N SER A 505 5.32 -42.21 -0.23
CA SER A 505 5.90 -42.42 -1.56
C SER A 505 5.46 -41.35 -2.57
N GLY A 506 5.39 -40.09 -2.12
CA GLY A 506 4.97 -38.94 -2.93
C GLY A 506 3.49 -38.91 -3.34
N LYS A 507 2.65 -39.79 -2.79
CA LYS A 507 1.20 -39.86 -3.04
C LYS A 507 0.42 -39.54 -1.76
N GLN A 508 -0.65 -38.77 -1.91
CA GLN A 508 -1.61 -38.54 -0.83
C GLN A 508 -2.30 -39.87 -0.49
N THR A 509 -2.15 -40.35 0.75
CA THR A 509 -2.73 -41.61 1.21
C THR A 509 -4.05 -41.39 1.94
N ILE A 510 -4.04 -40.51 2.94
CA ILE A 510 -5.19 -40.17 3.79
C ILE A 510 -5.20 -38.66 4.03
N GLY A 511 -6.38 -38.07 4.09
CA GLY A 511 -6.57 -36.70 4.60
C GLY A 511 -7.79 -36.65 5.50
N GLU A 512 -7.70 -35.90 6.60
CA GLU A 512 -8.78 -35.73 7.58
C GLU A 512 -9.00 -34.25 7.86
N SER A 513 -10.25 -33.86 8.07
CA SER A 513 -10.62 -32.52 8.54
C SER A 513 -11.15 -32.63 9.95
N LEU A 514 -10.55 -31.88 10.87
CA LEU A 514 -11.07 -31.72 12.21
C LEU A 514 -11.99 -30.49 12.25
N ASP A 515 -13.18 -30.63 12.84
CA ASP A 515 -14.12 -29.53 13.05
C ASP A 515 -13.70 -28.61 14.23
N ILE A 516 -12.43 -28.24 14.24
CA ILE A 516 -11.78 -27.39 15.22
C ILE A 516 -10.87 -26.40 14.51
N GLY A 517 -11.05 -25.11 14.78
CA GLY A 517 -10.21 -24.05 14.24
C GLY A 517 -10.07 -22.93 15.27
N LEU A 518 -9.13 -22.02 15.06
CA LEU A 518 -8.74 -21.01 16.07
C LEU A 518 -9.92 -20.12 16.49
N MET A 519 -10.72 -19.65 15.53
CA MET A 519 -11.89 -18.82 15.83
C MET A 519 -13.03 -19.64 16.45
N LYS A 520 -13.20 -20.90 16.04
CA LYS A 520 -14.20 -21.79 16.63
C LYS A 520 -13.88 -22.08 18.10
N LEU A 521 -12.60 -22.30 18.42
CA LEU A 521 -12.09 -22.47 19.79
C LEU A 521 -12.33 -21.22 20.64
N ILE A 522 -11.96 -20.05 20.13
CA ILE A 522 -12.13 -18.77 20.84
C ILE A 522 -13.61 -18.48 21.12
N ASN A 523 -14.48 -18.73 20.15
CA ASN A 523 -15.92 -18.47 20.27
C ASN A 523 -16.66 -19.48 21.15
N ARG A 524 -16.22 -20.76 21.16
CA ARG A 524 -16.90 -21.85 21.88
C ARG A 524 -16.47 -21.97 23.34
N PHE A 525 -15.22 -21.66 23.65
CA PHE A 525 -14.65 -21.87 24.97
C PHE A 525 -14.10 -20.56 25.55
N SER A 526 -14.56 -20.22 26.74
CA SER A 526 -14.13 -19.02 27.48
C SER A 526 -12.79 -19.20 28.19
N ASP A 527 -12.38 -20.43 28.45
CA ASP A 527 -11.17 -20.77 29.22
C ASP A 527 -10.08 -21.43 28.34
N THR A 528 -8.83 -21.06 28.57
CA THR A 528 -7.68 -21.56 27.81
C THR A 528 -7.47 -23.07 27.99
N ASN A 529 -7.66 -23.61 29.19
CA ASN A 529 -7.48 -25.05 29.42
C ASN A 529 -8.54 -25.86 28.68
N MET A 530 -9.79 -25.38 28.63
CA MET A 530 -10.84 -26.00 27.82
C MET A 530 -10.49 -26.03 26.33
N ARG A 531 -9.89 -24.95 25.81
CA ARG A 531 -9.41 -24.90 24.41
C ARG A 531 -8.30 -25.93 24.18
N ILE A 532 -7.34 -26.03 25.09
CA ILE A 532 -6.24 -27.02 25.03
C ILE A 532 -6.78 -28.44 25.07
N GLN A 533 -7.71 -28.75 25.98
CA GLN A 533 -8.33 -30.06 26.06
C GLN A 533 -9.09 -30.41 24.77
N ALA A 534 -9.84 -29.46 24.22
CA ALA A 534 -10.53 -29.67 22.95
C ALA A 534 -9.56 -29.97 21.79
N MET A 535 -8.42 -29.26 21.72
CA MET A 535 -7.36 -29.53 20.74
C MET A 535 -6.78 -30.94 20.92
N LYS A 536 -6.43 -31.33 22.15
CA LYS A 536 -5.89 -32.67 22.44
C LYS A 536 -6.88 -33.77 22.05
N SER A 537 -8.14 -33.66 22.48
CA SER A 537 -9.18 -34.64 22.14
C SER A 537 -9.43 -34.75 20.63
N ALA A 538 -9.39 -33.64 19.89
CA ALA A 538 -9.52 -33.66 18.44
C ALA A 538 -8.31 -34.32 17.77
N LEU A 539 -7.09 -34.05 18.26
CA LEU A 539 -5.86 -34.67 17.80
C LEU A 539 -5.83 -36.18 18.09
N ASP A 540 -6.29 -36.63 19.26
CA ASP A 540 -6.36 -38.05 19.63
C ASP A 540 -7.29 -38.85 18.71
N GLY A 541 -8.32 -38.19 18.16
CA GLY A 541 -9.27 -38.80 17.24
C GLY A 541 -8.76 -38.99 15.79
N LEU A 542 -7.61 -38.42 15.44
CA LEU A 542 -7.04 -38.56 14.09
C LEU A 542 -6.60 -40.00 13.81
N SER A 543 -7.00 -40.55 12.67
CA SER A 543 -6.62 -41.90 12.24
C SER A 543 -5.32 -41.96 11.40
N LEU A 544 -4.72 -40.81 11.11
CA LEU A 544 -3.49 -40.69 10.32
C LEU A 544 -2.30 -41.36 11.02
N SER A 545 -1.74 -42.37 10.36
CA SER A 545 -0.44 -42.95 10.70
C SER A 545 0.64 -42.36 9.78
N PRO A 546 1.71 -41.74 10.33
CA PRO A 546 2.77 -41.18 9.51
C PRO A 546 3.64 -42.28 8.88
N PRO A 547 4.13 -42.11 7.65
CA PRO A 547 5.20 -42.96 7.11
C PRO A 547 6.47 -42.76 7.94
N THR A 548 7.45 -43.66 7.83
CA THR A 548 8.75 -43.50 8.50
C THR A 548 9.88 -43.74 7.49
N PRO A 549 10.76 -42.76 7.25
CA PRO A 549 10.81 -41.41 7.83
C PRO A 549 9.75 -40.46 7.23
N TYR A 550 9.46 -39.35 7.92
CA TYR A 550 8.54 -38.32 7.42
C TYR A 550 8.98 -36.91 7.85
N ARG A 551 8.43 -35.89 7.19
CA ARG A 551 8.53 -34.48 7.61
C ARG A 551 7.17 -33.95 8.06
N LEU A 552 7.18 -33.03 9.02
CA LEU A 552 5.97 -32.32 9.44
C LEU A 552 5.93 -30.94 8.78
N ILE A 553 4.82 -30.62 8.12
CA ILE A 553 4.68 -29.38 7.34
C ILE A 553 3.45 -28.62 7.82
N GLY A 554 3.68 -27.42 8.36
CA GLY A 554 2.61 -26.49 8.73
C GLY A 554 2.28 -25.56 7.58
N ILE A 555 0.99 -25.36 7.31
CA ILE A 555 0.49 -24.63 6.14
C ILE A 555 -0.18 -23.33 6.56
N GLY A 556 -0.14 -22.33 5.67
CA GLY A 556 -1.03 -21.17 5.74
C GLY A 556 -0.56 -20.05 6.67
N LEU A 557 -1.48 -19.11 6.91
CA LEU A 557 -1.17 -17.80 7.48
C LEU A 557 -0.74 -17.86 8.96
N SER A 558 -1.29 -18.79 9.73
CA SER A 558 -0.91 -19.02 11.13
C SER A 558 0.58 -19.35 11.23
N MET A 559 1.06 -20.24 10.37
CA MET A 559 2.48 -20.60 10.29
C MET A 559 3.35 -19.46 9.79
N ALA A 560 2.85 -18.69 8.82
CA ALA A 560 3.56 -17.53 8.31
C ALA A 560 3.79 -16.46 9.40
N TYR A 561 2.76 -16.16 10.20
CA TYR A 561 2.85 -15.17 11.28
C TYR A 561 3.77 -15.63 12.42
N ILE A 562 3.73 -16.91 12.79
CA ILE A 562 4.69 -17.48 13.75
C ILE A 562 6.12 -17.33 13.22
N THR A 563 6.35 -17.60 11.93
CA THR A 563 7.66 -17.47 11.29
C THR A 563 8.20 -16.05 11.32
N LEU A 564 7.36 -15.05 11.01
CA LEU A 564 7.77 -13.64 11.05
C LEU A 564 8.33 -13.26 12.42
N ILE A 565 7.68 -13.72 13.49
CA ILE A 565 8.08 -13.38 14.86
C ILE A 565 9.35 -14.14 15.25
N ILE A 566 9.39 -15.45 15.04
CA ILE A 566 10.54 -16.29 15.40
C ILE A 566 11.80 -15.85 14.64
N LYS A 567 11.67 -15.55 13.34
CA LYS A 567 12.79 -15.12 12.49
C LYS A 567 13.01 -13.60 12.50
N ARG A 568 12.24 -12.83 13.29
CA ARG A 568 12.33 -11.37 13.44
C ARG A 568 12.27 -10.61 12.11
N LEU A 569 11.34 -11.01 11.25
CA LEU A 569 11.13 -10.40 9.94
C LEU A 569 10.14 -9.24 10.06
N LYS A 570 10.62 -8.01 9.85
CA LYS A 570 9.78 -6.79 9.90
C LYS A 570 8.84 -6.67 8.70
N LYS A 571 9.23 -7.28 7.58
CA LYS A 571 8.51 -7.31 6.31
C LYS A 571 7.96 -8.71 6.11
N TYR A 572 6.67 -8.81 5.77
CA TYR A 572 6.13 -10.06 5.26
C TYR A 572 6.70 -10.32 3.87
N ASP A 573 7.74 -11.14 3.79
CA ASP A 573 8.31 -11.61 2.55
C ASP A 573 8.12 -13.12 2.45
N TYR A 574 7.20 -13.54 1.58
CA TYR A 574 6.87 -14.96 1.47
C TYR A 574 8.07 -15.80 1.01
N TYR A 575 9.07 -15.23 0.33
CA TYR A 575 10.29 -15.97 -0.02
C TYR A 575 11.16 -16.25 1.21
N GLN A 576 11.09 -15.39 2.23
CA GLN A 576 11.81 -15.59 3.49
C GLN A 576 11.01 -16.43 4.48
N VAL A 577 9.69 -16.54 4.32
CA VAL A 577 8.81 -17.34 5.19
C VAL A 577 8.64 -18.77 4.67
N HIS A 578 8.40 -18.94 3.37
CA HIS A 578 8.17 -20.25 2.75
C HIS A 578 9.41 -21.14 2.83
N GLY A 579 9.22 -22.40 3.21
CA GLY A 579 10.29 -23.39 3.36
C GLY A 579 11.13 -23.25 4.63
N GLN A 580 10.85 -22.25 5.49
CA GLN A 580 11.55 -22.11 6.76
C GLN A 580 11.23 -23.25 7.71
N THR A 581 12.24 -23.62 8.51
CA THR A 581 12.09 -24.57 9.60
C THR A 581 11.89 -23.83 10.92
N ILE A 582 10.91 -24.29 11.70
CA ILE A 582 10.66 -23.83 13.06
C ILE A 582 10.89 -25.00 14.02
N GLN A 583 11.76 -24.79 15.00
CA GLN A 583 12.06 -25.77 16.04
C GLN A 583 11.03 -25.69 17.18
N LEU A 584 10.76 -26.83 17.81
CA LEU A 584 9.91 -26.90 19.01
C LEU A 584 10.41 -25.95 20.11
N SER A 585 11.73 -25.83 20.29
CA SER A 585 12.32 -24.90 21.26
C SER A 585 12.02 -23.43 20.94
N GLU A 586 11.98 -23.05 19.65
CA GLU A 586 11.62 -21.68 19.24
C GLU A 586 10.13 -21.39 19.54
N LEU A 587 9.25 -22.37 19.31
CA LEU A 587 7.83 -22.26 19.65
C LEU A 587 7.60 -22.15 21.16
N GLN A 588 8.31 -22.94 21.96
CA GLN A 588 8.27 -22.87 23.42
C GLN A 588 8.73 -21.50 23.94
N GLN A 589 9.78 -20.93 23.36
CA GLN A 589 10.24 -19.57 23.69
C GLN A 589 9.20 -18.51 23.31
N LEU A 590 8.58 -18.64 22.14
CA LEU A 590 7.51 -17.74 21.72
C LEU A 590 6.29 -17.85 22.64
N LYS A 591 5.86 -19.05 22.99
CA LYS A 591 4.78 -19.30 23.97
C LYS A 591 5.07 -18.58 25.30
N ALA A 592 6.25 -18.81 25.86
CA ALA A 592 6.67 -18.17 27.12
C ALA A 592 6.71 -16.64 27.01
N THR A 593 7.02 -16.09 25.83
CA THR A 593 6.95 -14.65 25.57
C THR A 593 5.50 -14.17 25.55
N LEU A 594 4.60 -14.88 24.87
CA LEU A 594 3.19 -14.54 24.74
C LEU A 594 2.40 -14.66 26.05
N GLU A 595 2.92 -15.35 27.06
CA GLU A 595 2.35 -15.43 28.40
C GLU A 595 2.72 -14.23 29.30
N ARG A 596 3.76 -13.45 28.95
CA ARG A 596 4.19 -12.28 29.72
C ARG A 596 3.23 -11.11 29.57
N SER A 597 3.09 -10.28 30.60
CA SER A 597 2.28 -9.06 30.51
C SER A 597 2.77 -8.12 29.39
N ASP A 598 4.10 -7.97 29.26
CA ASP A 598 4.74 -7.19 28.20
C ASP A 598 5.30 -8.08 27.09
N ILE A 599 4.89 -7.78 25.85
CA ILE A 599 5.32 -8.45 24.61
C ILE A 599 6.00 -7.47 23.64
N SER A 600 6.41 -6.29 24.11
CA SER A 600 7.07 -5.24 23.32
C SER A 600 8.21 -5.75 22.43
N ALA A 601 8.95 -6.76 22.90
CA ALA A 601 10.04 -7.41 22.18
C ALA A 601 9.63 -8.08 20.86
N ILE A 602 8.35 -8.43 20.68
CA ILE A 602 7.84 -9.08 19.46
C ILE A 602 6.82 -8.23 18.70
N THR A 603 6.30 -7.15 19.28
CA THR A 603 5.22 -6.33 18.71
C THR A 603 5.54 -5.81 17.31
N GLU A 604 6.79 -5.42 17.03
CA GLU A 604 7.18 -4.91 15.71
C GLU A 604 7.13 -5.96 14.59
N TYR A 605 7.12 -7.25 14.94
CA TYR A 605 7.04 -8.39 14.01
C TYR A 605 5.62 -8.96 13.91
N MET A 606 4.68 -8.50 14.75
CA MET A 606 3.29 -8.92 14.70
C MET A 606 2.56 -8.16 13.58
N VAL A 607 1.95 -8.88 12.64
CA VAL A 607 1.16 -8.29 11.55
C VAL A 607 -0.11 -7.61 12.05
N GLU A 608 -0.70 -8.14 13.12
CA GLU A 608 -1.88 -7.60 13.77
C GLU A 608 -1.61 -7.49 15.29
N PRO A 609 -1.36 -6.29 15.83
CA PRO A 609 -1.01 -6.13 17.25
C PRO A 609 -2.06 -6.69 18.22
N ASN A 610 -3.33 -6.69 17.81
CA ASN A 610 -4.45 -7.20 18.61
C ASN A 610 -4.68 -8.72 18.44
N SER A 611 -3.82 -9.44 17.72
CA SER A 611 -3.97 -10.88 17.45
C SER A 611 -3.27 -11.79 18.48
N ARG A 612 -2.78 -11.23 19.61
CA ARG A 612 -2.03 -11.97 20.64
C ARG A 612 -2.71 -13.27 21.09
N GLU A 613 -4.02 -13.24 21.35
CA GLU A 613 -4.77 -14.42 21.80
C GLU A 613 -4.80 -15.52 20.71
N ILE A 614 -5.08 -15.13 19.46
CA ILE A 614 -5.11 -16.04 18.31
C ILE A 614 -3.71 -16.63 18.08
N LEU A 615 -2.66 -15.80 18.17
CA LEU A 615 -1.28 -16.22 18.01
C LEU A 615 -0.87 -17.20 19.11
N ALA A 616 -1.17 -16.91 20.38
CA ALA A 616 -0.86 -17.80 21.50
C ALA A 616 -1.54 -19.16 21.33
N LEU A 617 -2.82 -19.16 20.94
CA LEU A 617 -3.55 -20.39 20.67
C LEU A 617 -2.97 -21.16 19.46
N SER A 618 -2.53 -20.45 18.42
CA SER A 618 -1.86 -21.06 17.25
C SER A 618 -0.57 -21.75 17.66
N VAL A 619 0.29 -21.08 18.43
CA VAL A 619 1.55 -21.64 18.93
C VAL A 619 1.28 -22.88 19.78
N GLU A 620 0.29 -22.82 20.67
CA GLU A 620 -0.09 -23.97 21.50
C GLU A 620 -0.54 -25.16 20.65
N PHE A 621 -1.38 -24.92 19.64
CA PHE A 621 -1.88 -25.98 18.78
C PHE A 621 -0.73 -26.63 17.99
N VAL A 622 0.20 -25.83 17.47
CA VAL A 622 1.39 -26.34 16.75
C VAL A 622 2.27 -27.19 17.67
N ILE A 623 2.47 -26.78 18.93
CA ILE A 623 3.22 -27.58 19.91
C ILE A 623 2.53 -28.93 20.15
N LEU A 624 1.21 -28.95 20.32
CA LEU A 624 0.46 -30.20 20.51
C LEU A 624 0.53 -31.13 19.29
N ILE A 625 0.59 -30.58 18.08
CA ILE A 625 0.78 -31.37 16.85
C ILE A 625 2.19 -31.97 16.82
N LEU A 626 3.23 -31.18 17.15
CA LEU A 626 4.61 -31.68 17.29
C LEU A 626 4.68 -32.83 18.32
N ASP A 627 4.04 -32.67 19.48
CA ASP A 627 3.98 -33.69 20.53
C ASP A 627 3.29 -34.97 20.05
N LYS A 628 2.12 -34.87 19.37
CA LYS A 628 1.38 -36.03 18.85
C LYS A 628 2.24 -36.88 17.92
N TYR A 629 3.02 -36.24 17.06
CA TYR A 629 3.83 -36.92 16.06
C TYR A 629 5.25 -37.24 16.57
N GLY A 630 5.66 -36.72 17.73
CA GLY A 630 7.02 -36.91 18.26
C GLY A 630 8.08 -36.21 17.40
N ALA A 631 7.73 -35.10 16.76
CA ALA A 631 8.62 -34.32 15.91
C ALA A 631 9.24 -33.15 16.69
N SER A 632 10.47 -32.77 16.34
CA SER A 632 11.17 -31.63 16.95
C SER A 632 11.09 -30.35 16.13
N GLU A 633 10.64 -30.43 14.88
CA GLU A 633 10.60 -29.31 13.95
C GLU A 633 9.45 -29.43 12.94
N ILE A 634 9.07 -28.29 12.37
CA ILE A 634 8.12 -28.17 11.26
C ILE A 634 8.69 -27.33 10.14
N ILE A 635 8.34 -27.68 8.90
CA ILE A 635 8.62 -26.87 7.70
C ILE A 635 7.38 -26.03 7.37
N VAL A 636 7.57 -24.77 7.00
CA VAL A 636 6.46 -23.84 6.73
C VAL A 636 6.11 -23.83 5.24
N CYS A 637 4.85 -24.09 4.91
CA CYS A 637 4.29 -23.95 3.56
C CYS A 637 3.32 -22.75 3.51
N ASP A 638 3.86 -21.59 3.16
CA ASP A 638 3.07 -20.34 3.13
C ASP A 638 2.01 -20.26 1.99
N TYR A 639 2.18 -21.01 0.89
CA TYR A 639 1.32 -20.84 -0.29
C TYR A 639 -0.11 -21.38 -0.12
N GLY A 640 -0.26 -22.53 0.56
CA GLY A 640 -1.55 -23.14 0.92
C GLY A 640 -2.56 -23.30 -0.23
N ILE A 641 -3.84 -23.20 0.13
CA ILE A 641 -5.01 -23.44 -0.73
C ILE A 641 -4.97 -22.66 -2.04
N SER A 642 -4.55 -21.39 -2.00
CA SER A 642 -4.55 -20.49 -3.18
C SER A 642 -3.66 -21.02 -4.32
N LEU A 643 -2.41 -21.39 -4.02
CA LEU A 643 -1.53 -22.00 -5.04
C LEU A 643 -1.99 -23.41 -5.38
N GLY A 644 -2.41 -24.17 -4.37
CA GLY A 644 -2.93 -25.53 -4.52
C GLY A 644 -4.04 -25.63 -5.56
N TYR A 645 -5.01 -24.72 -5.50
CA TYR A 645 -6.11 -24.61 -6.46
C TYR A 645 -5.62 -24.41 -7.91
N ILE A 646 -4.66 -23.50 -8.11
CA ILE A 646 -4.08 -23.20 -9.43
C ILE A 646 -3.39 -24.45 -10.00
N ILE A 647 -2.55 -25.09 -9.20
CA ILE A 647 -1.79 -26.28 -9.60
C ILE A 647 -2.72 -27.46 -9.87
N TRP A 648 -3.72 -27.67 -9.03
CA TRP A 648 -4.68 -28.76 -9.15
C TRP A 648 -5.50 -28.66 -10.45
N ASN A 649 -6.03 -27.47 -10.77
CA ASN A 649 -6.88 -27.29 -11.94
C ASN A 649 -6.11 -27.45 -13.26
N LYS A 650 -4.82 -27.12 -13.30
CA LYS A 650 -3.97 -27.40 -14.48
C LYS A 650 -3.78 -28.90 -14.73
N LYS A 651 -3.64 -29.72 -13.68
CA LYS A 651 -3.50 -31.18 -13.83
C LYS A 651 -4.75 -31.78 -14.46
N LYS A 652 -5.94 -31.32 -14.05
CA LYS A 652 -7.22 -31.74 -14.64
C LYS A 652 -7.41 -31.32 -16.10
N SER A 653 -6.98 -30.11 -16.48
CA SER A 653 -7.10 -29.67 -17.88
C SER A 653 -6.19 -30.49 -18.81
N LYS A 654 -4.97 -30.82 -18.36
CA LYS A 654 -4.04 -31.72 -19.08
C LYS A 654 -4.57 -33.13 -19.20
N SER A 655 -5.07 -33.75 -18.11
CA SER A 655 -5.62 -35.11 -18.17
C SER A 655 -6.84 -35.21 -19.07
N ARG A 656 -7.71 -34.19 -19.08
CA ARG A 656 -8.87 -34.13 -19.99
C ARG A 656 -8.48 -33.96 -21.45
N LYS A 657 -7.46 -33.13 -21.74
CA LYS A 657 -6.94 -32.95 -23.11
C LYS A 657 -6.28 -34.23 -23.63
N GLN A 658 -5.48 -34.87 -22.78
CA GLN A 658 -4.82 -36.14 -23.09
C GLN A 658 -5.82 -37.28 -23.31
N TYR A 659 -6.91 -37.33 -22.53
CA TYR A 659 -8.02 -38.27 -22.72
C TYR A 659 -8.75 -38.06 -24.07
N LEU A 660 -9.02 -36.80 -24.45
CA LEU A 660 -9.65 -36.46 -25.73
C LEU A 660 -8.72 -36.77 -26.92
N GLU A 661 -7.42 -36.51 -26.80
CA GLU A 661 -6.41 -36.83 -27.82
C GLU A 661 -6.26 -38.35 -28.00
N THR A 662 -6.30 -39.14 -26.91
CA THR A 662 -6.31 -40.61 -27.01
C THR A 662 -7.61 -41.17 -27.57
N ALA A 663 -8.76 -40.54 -27.28
CA ALA A 663 -10.05 -40.97 -27.80
C ALA A 663 -10.19 -40.75 -29.32
N HIS A 664 -9.52 -39.72 -29.87
CA HIS A 664 -9.46 -39.44 -31.30
C HIS A 664 -8.44 -40.28 -32.08
N LEU A 665 -7.54 -41.01 -31.40
CA LEU A 665 -6.61 -41.96 -32.03
C LEU A 665 -7.15 -43.40 -32.04
N THR A 666 -8.30 -43.65 -31.39
CA THR A 666 -8.99 -44.94 -31.32
C THR A 666 -10.35 -44.96 -32.05
N SER A 667 -10.67 -43.89 -32.78
CA SER A 667 -11.83 -43.76 -33.68
C SER A 667 -11.34 -43.58 -35.11
#